data_AF-A0A5B0H9H0-F1
#
_entry.id   AF-A0A5B0H9H0-F1
#
_cell.length_a   1.000
_cell.length_b   1.000
_cell.length_c   1.000
_cell.angle_alpha   90.00
_cell.angle_beta   90.00
_cell.angle_gamma   90.00
#
_symmetry.space_group_name_H-M   'P 1'
#
loop_
_entity.id
_entity.type
_entity.pdbx_description
1 polymer ?
#
loop_
_entity_poly.entity_id
_entity_poly.type
_entity_poly.pdbx_seq_one_letter_code
_entity_poly.pdbx_strand_id
1 'polypeptide(L)'
;AAEFPDVDATVLRDFLRELSDAGLIVSELDGSVFDRDPLTRLRSEPMVATRIENITKALDRYARSAVGQGEDEIRNLYRMLRADSNKTQEELQVDLQLDVSGYVPSNVVRWAEKALHALIRTTPVAAWQPEIQAHAERFADHFGETLVPLDEVLDPVRGVGFPAGYPTSQHQLAGARMDVPEQVQRAGRRLRANLIEQARQGGRTRVALTEELVRTMPIAPGRQAASYDVFLHLQNPSAEAPAQAVLGAVGVGMPAGRAHGRFAHHDPRCHEQMARAEAHQRTVSGSGVQFFEIDYVSNRAAVNNVSRVPSMLPLRMALTTGDFDTTAEPLRLQDVLVGVGSEGFYLVHSVTGQRLSIYAGNLVAPDVSTDLVRFLEEVATDGVIRPMWHWGDLHEVLDFLPGVTFDEVELVAPQWRLPTLIGDPLEQDRALQRWISEKRVPDHIYVGNLDNRLLLDLRDRVHRDLLRREQASGVYWLSEAPDPARISWVRDAFGRSYVGEVVVSVAADEAVEQPPPPERARWSVDLHRARVLPPGREWWYACLYGSRESQNSVLARLVHRLPNGSWFHVRYHDTVGHHLRIRLRSDFLNEADATTLFTELFDQQRVSHYSINTYRREIERYGGLNGIRAAESLFCFESGFLASRSELLLTPAGGQEKFDELSAAHRDAAELIKAYLHVICDNSVEVAEVLEYACAGYREEFRNVDTVLRRSTRSAVRMNVSAGGSRATDALAGQLAEPGRGVAKMLAEIPGVGYRVRIRQSLVHMFANRLGLDRRDEYRVLFLLDSILRANQYRVTTDV
;
A
#
# COMPACT_ATOMS: atom_id res chain seq x y z
N ALA A 1 -45.19 -3.36 -6.65
CA ALA A 1 -46.65 -3.30 -6.89
C ALA A 1 -47.27 -4.68 -6.92
N ALA A 2 -46.86 -5.59 -7.81
CA ALA A 2 -47.41 -6.96 -7.86
C ALA A 2 -47.20 -7.75 -6.55
N GLU A 3 -46.04 -7.59 -5.90
CA GLU A 3 -45.73 -8.24 -4.62
C GLU A 3 -46.28 -7.51 -3.38
N PHE A 4 -46.78 -6.28 -3.56
CA PHE A 4 -47.30 -5.43 -2.49
C PHE A 4 -48.64 -4.78 -2.92
N PRO A 5 -49.69 -5.60 -3.15
CA PRO A 5 -50.94 -5.12 -3.75
C PRO A 5 -51.73 -4.18 -2.83
N ASP A 6 -51.50 -4.27 -1.51
CA ASP A 6 -52.18 -3.44 -0.49
C ASP A 6 -51.48 -2.09 -0.24
N VAL A 7 -50.31 -1.86 -0.86
CA VAL A 7 -49.58 -0.60 -0.73
C VAL A 7 -49.97 0.33 -1.87
N ASP A 8 -50.39 1.54 -1.53
CA ASP A 8 -50.73 2.56 -2.51
C ASP A 8 -49.54 2.85 -3.45
N ALA A 9 -49.80 2.94 -4.75
CA ALA A 9 -48.77 3.20 -5.76
C ALA A 9 -48.02 4.52 -5.54
N THR A 10 -48.65 5.51 -4.89
CA THR A 10 -48.01 6.78 -4.51
C THR A 10 -46.93 6.56 -3.46
N VAL A 11 -47.18 5.76 -2.43
CA VAL A 11 -46.20 5.41 -1.39
C VAL A 11 -45.00 4.70 -2.00
N LEU A 12 -45.22 3.73 -2.91
CA LEU A 12 -44.13 3.05 -3.60
C LEU A 12 -43.29 4.02 -4.45
N ARG A 13 -43.93 4.99 -5.12
CA ARG A 13 -43.23 6.00 -5.94
C ARG A 13 -42.43 6.97 -5.08
N ASP A 14 -42.99 7.44 -3.98
CA ASP A 14 -42.30 8.35 -3.07
C ASP A 14 -41.13 7.63 -2.38
N PHE A 15 -41.30 6.35 -2.01
CA PHE A 15 -40.20 5.53 -1.50
C PHE A 15 -39.06 5.36 -2.53
N LEU A 16 -39.37 5.06 -3.80
CA LEU A 16 -38.36 5.01 -4.85
C LEU A 16 -37.66 6.36 -5.06
N ARG A 17 -38.41 7.46 -4.97
CA ARG A 17 -37.84 8.81 -5.02
C ARG A 17 -36.89 9.04 -3.85
N GLU A 18 -37.27 8.68 -2.63
CA GLU A 18 -36.41 8.77 -1.45
C GLU A 18 -35.12 7.94 -1.60
N LEU A 19 -35.21 6.73 -2.15
CA LEU A 19 -34.03 5.91 -2.45
C LEU A 19 -33.12 6.56 -3.49
N SER A 20 -33.69 7.18 -4.52
CA SER A 20 -32.94 7.88 -5.57
C SER A 20 -32.30 9.16 -5.03
N ASP A 21 -33.04 9.97 -4.27
CA ASP A 21 -32.55 11.21 -3.64
C ASP A 21 -31.44 10.91 -2.62
N ALA A 22 -31.49 9.75 -1.96
CA ALA A 22 -30.44 9.25 -1.08
C ALA A 22 -29.25 8.59 -1.81
N GLY A 23 -29.31 8.44 -3.15
CA GLY A 23 -28.27 7.81 -3.96
C GLY A 23 -28.14 6.29 -3.77
N LEU A 24 -29.19 5.62 -3.28
CA LEU A 24 -29.22 4.16 -3.06
C LEU A 24 -29.61 3.39 -4.33
N ILE A 25 -30.26 4.07 -5.28
CA ILE A 25 -30.53 3.58 -6.63
C ILE A 25 -30.05 4.62 -7.64
N VAL A 26 -29.50 4.13 -8.74
CA VAL A 26 -28.99 4.93 -9.87
C VAL A 26 -29.91 4.76 -11.08
N SER A 27 -29.97 5.79 -11.91
CA SER A 27 -30.78 5.87 -13.12
C SER A 27 -29.93 5.65 -14.37
N GLU A 28 -30.53 5.16 -15.45
CA GLU A 28 -29.89 5.12 -16.77
C GLU A 28 -29.51 6.50 -17.31
N LEU A 29 -30.11 7.55 -16.72
CA LEU A 29 -29.83 8.96 -16.98
C LEU A 29 -28.56 9.47 -16.29
N ASP A 30 -28.04 8.75 -15.30
CA ASP A 30 -26.78 9.11 -14.66
C ASP A 30 -25.63 8.97 -15.65
N GLY A 31 -24.76 9.98 -15.69
CA GLY A 31 -23.65 10.02 -16.62
C GLY A 31 -22.57 9.00 -16.28
N SER A 32 -21.91 8.47 -17.30
CA SER A 32 -20.74 7.60 -17.18
C SER A 32 -19.45 8.36 -17.44
N VAL A 33 -18.37 7.94 -16.78
CA VAL A 33 -17.03 8.45 -17.11
C VAL A 33 -16.61 8.11 -18.54
N PHE A 34 -17.22 7.06 -19.12
CA PHE A 34 -16.96 6.61 -20.48
C PHE A 34 -17.82 7.31 -21.54
N ASP A 35 -18.77 8.15 -21.13
CA ASP A 35 -19.63 8.88 -22.06
C ASP A 35 -18.82 9.88 -22.88
N ARG A 36 -18.94 9.77 -24.20
CA ARG A 36 -18.41 10.78 -25.14
C ARG A 36 -19.16 12.10 -25.01
N ASP A 37 -20.49 12.05 -24.98
CA ASP A 37 -21.37 13.19 -24.76
C ASP A 37 -22.42 12.80 -23.71
N PRO A 38 -22.34 13.34 -22.46
CA PRO A 38 -23.27 13.01 -21.39
C PRO A 38 -24.70 13.45 -21.70
N LEU A 39 -24.89 14.44 -22.59
CA LEU A 39 -26.23 14.88 -23.00
C LEU A 39 -26.97 13.83 -23.82
N THR A 40 -26.25 12.86 -24.41
CA THR A 40 -26.85 11.80 -25.24
C THR A 40 -27.92 11.02 -24.47
N ARG A 41 -27.67 10.70 -23.20
CA ARG A 41 -28.60 9.98 -22.32
C ARG A 41 -29.90 10.76 -22.07
N LEU A 42 -29.82 12.09 -22.07
CA LEU A 42 -30.96 12.98 -21.84
C LEU A 42 -31.76 13.29 -23.11
N ARG A 43 -31.28 12.91 -24.30
CA ARG A 43 -31.98 13.19 -25.58
C ARG A 43 -33.24 12.34 -25.75
N SER A 44 -33.27 11.15 -25.16
CA SER A 44 -34.44 10.27 -25.19
C SER A 44 -35.53 10.68 -24.20
N GLU A 45 -35.22 11.55 -23.24
CA GLU A 45 -36.16 11.95 -22.17
C GLU A 45 -37.17 13.02 -22.64
N PRO A 46 -38.46 12.69 -22.78
CA PRO A 46 -39.44 13.60 -23.40
C PRO A 46 -39.57 14.94 -22.68
N MET A 47 -39.37 14.98 -21.37
CA MET A 47 -39.50 16.20 -20.56
C MET A 47 -38.40 17.23 -20.83
N VAL A 48 -37.21 16.79 -21.26
CA VAL A 48 -36.04 17.66 -21.46
C VAL A 48 -35.49 17.62 -22.88
N ALA A 49 -35.93 16.69 -23.74
CA ALA A 49 -35.42 16.48 -25.09
C ALA A 49 -35.30 17.77 -25.91
N THR A 50 -36.33 18.61 -25.96
CA THR A 50 -36.29 19.89 -26.69
C THR A 50 -35.26 20.86 -26.11
N ARG A 51 -35.12 20.92 -24.78
CA ARG A 51 -34.11 21.75 -24.12
C ARG A 51 -32.71 21.25 -24.48
N ILE A 52 -32.48 19.95 -24.38
CA ILE A 52 -31.20 19.32 -24.71
C ILE A 52 -30.85 19.54 -26.19
N GLU A 53 -31.80 19.36 -27.12
CA GLU A 53 -31.56 19.60 -28.54
C GLU A 53 -31.14 21.05 -28.82
N ASN A 54 -31.78 22.01 -28.15
CA ASN A 54 -31.39 23.42 -28.25
C ASN A 54 -29.98 23.67 -27.70
N ILE A 55 -29.62 23.04 -26.57
CA ILE A 55 -28.28 23.13 -25.98
C ILE A 55 -27.25 22.52 -26.94
N THR A 56 -27.51 21.34 -27.51
CA THR A 56 -26.64 20.70 -28.51
C THR A 56 -26.41 21.60 -29.71
N LYS A 57 -27.46 22.21 -30.27
CA LYS A 57 -27.33 23.19 -31.37
C LYS A 57 -26.51 24.42 -30.98
N ALA A 58 -26.62 24.88 -29.74
CA ALA A 58 -25.82 25.99 -29.23
C ALA A 58 -24.34 25.59 -29.03
N LEU A 59 -24.08 24.36 -28.56
CA LEU A 59 -22.74 23.80 -28.43
C LEU A 59 -22.06 23.69 -29.80
N ASP A 60 -22.78 23.16 -30.80
CA ASP A 60 -22.28 23.05 -32.17
C ASP A 60 -21.92 24.41 -32.78
N ARG A 61 -22.72 25.46 -32.50
CA ARG A 61 -22.42 26.83 -32.96
C ARG A 61 -21.17 27.38 -32.28
N TYR A 62 -21.06 27.21 -30.96
CA TYR A 62 -19.89 27.66 -30.22
C TYR A 62 -18.61 26.92 -30.65
N ALA A 63 -18.68 25.59 -30.81
CA ALA A 63 -17.54 24.76 -31.23
C ALA A 63 -17.01 25.13 -32.63
N ARG A 64 -17.84 25.72 -33.49
CA ARG A 64 -17.44 26.23 -34.82
C ARG A 64 -16.91 27.67 -34.79
N SER A 65 -17.02 28.36 -33.66
CA SER A 65 -16.58 29.73 -33.52
C SER A 65 -15.06 29.77 -33.37
N ALA A 66 -14.41 30.74 -34.02
CA ALA A 66 -13.00 30.98 -33.81
C ALA A 66 -12.75 31.50 -32.38
N VAL A 67 -11.58 31.17 -31.82
CA VAL A 67 -11.15 31.71 -30.51
C VAL A 67 -11.21 33.24 -30.54
N GLY A 68 -11.92 33.83 -29.57
CA GLY A 68 -12.16 35.28 -29.49
C GLY A 68 -13.37 35.80 -30.27
N GLN A 69 -14.08 34.95 -31.03
CA GLN A 69 -15.30 35.34 -31.78
C GLN A 69 -16.58 34.66 -31.27
N GLY A 70 -16.49 33.74 -30.30
CA GLY A 70 -17.62 32.97 -29.76
C GLY A 70 -18.22 33.54 -28.46
N GLU A 71 -18.01 34.82 -28.15
CA GLU A 71 -18.42 35.41 -26.87
C GLU A 71 -19.95 35.41 -26.67
N ASP A 72 -20.72 35.72 -27.71
CA ASP A 72 -22.18 35.75 -27.60
C ASP A 72 -22.76 34.33 -27.56
N GLU A 73 -22.16 33.39 -28.28
CA GLU A 73 -22.48 31.98 -28.27
C GLU A 73 -22.25 31.36 -26.89
N ILE A 74 -21.08 31.59 -26.27
CA ILE A 74 -20.78 31.06 -24.94
C ILE A 74 -21.67 31.69 -23.87
N ARG A 75 -21.94 33.01 -23.93
CA ARG A 75 -22.88 33.67 -23.02
C ARG A 75 -24.29 33.10 -23.17
N ASN A 76 -24.71 32.78 -24.39
CA ASN A 76 -25.99 32.14 -24.63
C ASN A 76 -26.03 30.71 -24.09
N LEU A 77 -24.97 29.92 -24.29
CA LEU A 77 -24.83 28.58 -23.73
C LEU A 77 -24.93 28.59 -22.22
N TYR A 78 -24.17 29.46 -21.56
CA TYR A 78 -24.24 29.65 -20.13
C TYR A 78 -25.65 30.01 -19.65
N ARG A 79 -26.36 30.91 -20.35
CA ARG A 79 -27.77 31.21 -20.04
C ARG A 79 -28.67 29.97 -20.14
N MET A 80 -28.43 29.07 -21.10
CA MET A 80 -29.22 27.85 -21.31
C MET A 80 -28.90 26.73 -20.31
N LEU A 81 -27.62 26.60 -19.95
CA LEU A 81 -27.11 25.62 -18.99
C LEU A 81 -27.44 25.98 -17.54
N ARG A 82 -27.65 27.28 -17.26
CA ARG A 82 -27.92 27.76 -15.91
C ARG A 82 -29.11 27.04 -15.28
N ALA A 83 -28.82 26.26 -14.25
CA ALA A 83 -29.83 25.59 -13.42
C ALA A 83 -30.13 26.37 -12.14
N ASP A 84 -29.14 27.12 -11.62
CA ASP A 84 -29.24 27.95 -10.42
C ASP A 84 -28.62 29.34 -10.69
N SER A 85 -29.36 30.41 -10.43
CA SER A 85 -28.86 31.77 -10.62
C SER A 85 -27.77 32.18 -9.63
N ASN A 86 -27.69 31.50 -8.48
CA ASN A 86 -26.80 31.85 -7.38
C ASN A 86 -25.48 31.07 -7.37
N LYS A 87 -25.26 30.16 -8.32
CA LYS A 87 -24.02 29.37 -8.44
C LYS A 87 -23.10 29.93 -9.55
N THR A 88 -21.80 29.75 -9.35
CA THR A 88 -20.78 29.96 -10.38
C THR A 88 -21.04 29.00 -11.54
N GLN A 89 -20.92 29.50 -12.78
CA GLN A 89 -21.18 28.68 -13.97
C GLN A 89 -19.97 27.82 -14.30
N GLU A 90 -20.07 26.53 -13.98
CA GLU A 90 -19.02 25.52 -14.17
C GLU A 90 -19.52 24.36 -15.07
N GLU A 91 -20.67 24.52 -15.72
CA GLU A 91 -21.36 23.45 -16.45
C GLU A 91 -20.81 23.18 -17.85
N LEU A 92 -19.74 23.86 -18.27
CA LEU A 92 -19.13 23.73 -19.59
C LEU A 92 -17.63 23.43 -19.48
N GLN A 93 -17.22 22.34 -20.11
CA GLN A 93 -15.83 22.02 -20.37
C GLN A 93 -15.51 22.27 -21.85
N VAL A 94 -14.35 22.87 -22.12
CA VAL A 94 -13.85 23.11 -23.48
C VAL A 94 -12.45 22.56 -23.59
N ASP A 95 -12.25 21.65 -24.54
CA ASP A 95 -10.94 21.15 -24.95
C ASP A 95 -10.57 21.80 -26.28
N LEU A 96 -9.49 22.59 -26.29
CA LEU A 96 -9.03 23.32 -27.47
C LEU A 96 -7.92 22.53 -28.18
N GLN A 97 -8.20 22.13 -29.42
CA GLN A 97 -7.18 21.65 -30.33
C GLN A 97 -6.62 22.84 -31.13
N LEU A 98 -5.33 23.09 -31.00
CA LEU A 98 -4.63 24.07 -31.82
C LEU A 98 -4.23 23.43 -33.16
N ASP A 99 -4.51 24.12 -34.27
CA ASP A 99 -3.99 23.76 -35.60
C ASP A 99 -2.53 24.21 -35.73
N VAL A 100 -1.67 23.55 -34.96
CA VAL A 100 -0.22 23.75 -34.97
C VAL A 100 0.45 22.58 -35.66
N SER A 101 1.28 22.90 -36.64
CA SER A 101 2.14 21.95 -37.35
C SER A 101 3.59 22.29 -37.08
N GLY A 102 4.39 21.31 -36.69
CA GLY A 102 5.81 21.55 -36.41
C GLY A 102 6.61 20.25 -36.29
N TYR A 103 7.92 20.41 -36.11
CA TYR A 103 8.84 19.30 -35.89
C TYR A 103 9.39 19.36 -34.47
N VAL A 104 9.34 18.23 -33.76
CA VAL A 104 10.08 18.04 -32.51
C VAL A 104 11.43 17.38 -32.82
N PRO A 105 12.49 17.63 -32.03
CA PRO A 105 13.77 16.94 -32.19
C PRO A 105 13.59 15.43 -32.06
N SER A 106 14.26 14.66 -32.92
CA SER A 106 14.31 13.19 -32.78
C SER A 106 14.89 12.73 -31.43
N ASN A 107 15.71 13.57 -30.80
CA ASN A 107 16.29 13.32 -29.48
C ASN A 107 15.28 13.28 -28.34
N VAL A 108 14.02 13.72 -28.53
CA VAL A 108 13.02 13.80 -27.46
C VAL A 108 12.77 12.45 -26.77
N VAL A 109 12.80 11.35 -27.54
CA VAL A 109 12.67 9.99 -27.01
C VAL A 109 13.87 9.66 -26.10
N ARG A 110 15.08 9.90 -26.59
CA ARG A 110 16.32 9.69 -25.81
C ARG A 110 16.36 10.54 -24.54
N TRP A 111 15.85 11.77 -24.59
CA TRP A 111 15.75 12.63 -23.41
C TRP A 111 14.78 12.05 -22.37
N ALA A 112 13.63 11.55 -22.80
CA ALA A 112 12.67 10.88 -21.90
C ALA A 112 13.28 9.62 -21.25
N GLU A 113 13.96 8.77 -22.03
CA GLU A 113 14.64 7.57 -21.53
C GLU A 113 15.73 7.92 -20.51
N LYS A 114 16.56 8.94 -20.79
CA LYS A 114 17.61 9.41 -19.87
C LYS A 114 17.02 9.97 -18.57
N ALA A 115 15.96 10.76 -18.67
CA ALA A 115 15.26 11.30 -17.51
C ALA A 115 14.78 10.15 -16.62
N LEU A 116 14.06 9.19 -17.21
CA LEU A 116 13.52 8.04 -16.51
C LEU A 116 14.63 7.18 -15.87
N HIS A 117 15.72 6.90 -16.60
CA HIS A 117 16.87 6.16 -16.09
C HIS A 117 17.48 6.83 -14.84
N ALA A 118 17.73 8.14 -14.90
CA ALA A 118 18.27 8.88 -13.77
C ALA A 118 17.29 8.92 -12.59
N LEU A 119 16.00 9.15 -12.83
CA LEU A 119 14.98 9.24 -11.79
C LEU A 119 14.77 7.89 -11.08
N ILE A 120 14.63 6.78 -11.80
CA ILE A 120 14.49 5.44 -11.20
C ILE A 120 15.64 5.13 -10.24
N ARG A 121 16.87 5.52 -10.60
CA ARG A 121 18.08 5.28 -9.80
C ARG A 121 18.24 6.23 -8.61
N THR A 122 17.71 7.45 -8.72
CA THR A 122 17.92 8.51 -7.71
C THR A 122 16.71 8.75 -6.82
N THR A 123 15.57 8.12 -7.13
CA THR A 123 14.34 8.20 -6.33
C THR A 123 14.62 7.77 -4.89
N PRO A 124 14.37 8.63 -3.89
CA PRO A 124 14.76 8.38 -2.51
C PRO A 124 13.76 7.51 -1.72
N VAL A 125 12.61 7.20 -2.34
CA VAL A 125 11.43 6.64 -1.69
C VAL A 125 11.32 5.17 -2.08
N ALA A 126 11.06 4.29 -1.11
CA ALA A 126 10.69 2.92 -1.43
C ALA A 126 9.38 2.90 -2.23
N ALA A 127 9.20 1.85 -3.02
CA ALA A 127 8.03 1.71 -3.89
C ALA A 127 6.72 1.44 -3.11
N TRP A 128 6.80 1.13 -1.82
CA TRP A 128 5.65 0.81 -0.96
C TRP A 128 5.17 2.02 -0.15
N GLN A 129 3.86 2.10 0.03
CA GLN A 129 3.20 3.15 0.78
C GLN A 129 3.01 2.72 2.25
N PRO A 130 3.50 3.47 3.26
CA PRO A 130 3.41 3.09 4.67
C PRO A 130 1.98 2.88 5.15
N GLU A 131 1.05 3.70 4.67
CA GLU A 131 -0.37 3.66 4.99
C GLU A 131 -0.98 2.32 4.56
N ILE A 132 -0.63 1.88 3.34
CA ILE A 132 -1.08 0.62 2.74
C ILE A 132 -0.45 -0.57 3.46
N GLN A 133 0.86 -0.53 3.72
CA GLN A 133 1.57 -1.61 4.42
C GLN A 133 1.05 -1.81 5.85
N ALA A 134 0.92 -0.72 6.62
CA ALA A 134 0.31 -0.79 7.96
C ALA A 134 -1.15 -1.27 7.91
N HIS A 135 -1.86 -1.00 6.81
CA HIS A 135 -3.22 -1.52 6.63
C HIS A 135 -3.24 -2.99 6.21
N ALA A 136 -2.25 -3.48 5.46
CA ALA A 136 -2.05 -4.89 5.15
C ALA A 136 -1.73 -5.70 6.41
N GLU A 137 -0.93 -5.15 7.33
CA GLU A 137 -0.70 -5.74 8.66
C GLU A 137 -2.00 -5.85 9.45
N ARG A 138 -2.82 -4.79 9.50
CA ARG A 138 -4.16 -4.84 10.14
C ARG A 138 -5.06 -5.89 9.49
N PHE A 139 -5.04 -6.01 8.16
CA PHE A 139 -5.76 -7.07 7.46
C PHE A 139 -5.26 -8.44 7.90
N ALA A 140 -3.95 -8.68 7.91
CA ALA A 140 -3.36 -9.95 8.31
C ALA A 140 -3.68 -10.31 9.77
N ASP A 141 -3.68 -9.32 10.68
CA ASP A 141 -4.08 -9.52 12.07
C ASP A 141 -5.56 -9.88 12.23
N HIS A 142 -6.44 -9.34 11.37
CA HIS A 142 -7.89 -9.54 11.44
C HIS A 142 -8.38 -10.78 10.69
N PHE A 143 -7.84 -11.03 9.50
CA PHE A 143 -8.29 -12.04 8.55
C PHE A 143 -7.26 -13.17 8.32
N GLY A 144 -6.03 -13.02 8.81
CA GLY A 144 -4.93 -13.93 8.50
C GLY A 144 -4.64 -13.94 7.01
N GLU A 145 -4.41 -15.13 6.48
CA GLU A 145 -4.09 -15.34 5.06
C GLU A 145 -5.32 -15.65 4.19
N THR A 146 -6.51 -15.29 4.66
CA THR A 146 -7.80 -15.58 3.99
C THR A 146 -8.04 -14.61 2.84
N LEU A 147 -8.65 -15.09 1.74
CA LEU A 147 -9.18 -14.22 0.68
C LEU A 147 -10.58 -13.72 1.06
N VAL A 148 -10.75 -12.40 1.18
CA VAL A 148 -11.96 -11.78 1.75
C VAL A 148 -12.62 -10.84 0.74
N PRO A 149 -13.95 -10.88 0.53
CA PRO A 149 -14.65 -9.93 -0.33
C PRO A 149 -14.34 -8.48 0.03
N LEU A 150 -14.13 -7.64 -0.98
CA LEU A 150 -13.70 -6.25 -0.81
C LEU A 150 -14.66 -5.44 0.08
N ASP A 151 -15.97 -5.64 -0.06
CA ASP A 151 -16.98 -4.98 0.76
C ASP A 151 -16.96 -5.41 2.24
N GLU A 152 -16.55 -6.65 2.52
CA GLU A 152 -16.34 -7.14 3.88
C GLU A 152 -15.07 -6.54 4.51
N VAL A 153 -14.00 -6.35 3.73
CA VAL A 153 -12.75 -5.72 4.19
C VAL A 153 -12.97 -4.26 4.57
N LEU A 154 -13.65 -3.51 3.69
CA LEU A 154 -13.82 -2.06 3.80
C LEU A 154 -14.89 -1.66 4.82
N ASP A 155 -15.68 -2.61 5.34
CA ASP A 155 -16.62 -2.35 6.42
C ASP A 155 -15.86 -2.05 7.72
N PRO A 156 -16.10 -0.90 8.38
CA PRO A 156 -15.35 -0.52 9.59
C PRO A 156 -15.72 -1.35 10.83
N VAL A 157 -16.86 -2.04 10.83
CA VAL A 157 -17.35 -2.85 11.95
C VAL A 157 -16.99 -4.33 11.77
N ARG A 158 -17.23 -4.86 10.57
CA ARG A 158 -16.98 -6.28 10.26
C ARG A 158 -15.53 -6.54 9.83
N GLY A 159 -14.94 -5.59 9.11
CA GLY A 159 -13.61 -5.67 8.54
C GLY A 159 -12.61 -4.76 9.22
N VAL A 160 -11.72 -4.18 8.40
CA VAL A 160 -10.63 -3.31 8.84
C VAL A 160 -10.81 -1.87 8.38
N GLY A 161 -11.84 -1.56 7.57
CA GLY A 161 -12.10 -0.21 7.06
C GLY A 161 -11.09 0.24 6.02
N PHE A 162 -10.89 1.56 5.87
CA PHE A 162 -9.91 2.14 4.94
C PHE A 162 -8.56 2.44 5.60
N PRO A 163 -7.44 2.50 4.84
CA PRO A 163 -6.13 2.90 5.34
C PRO A 163 -6.12 4.25 6.06
N ALA A 164 -5.15 4.44 6.98
CA ALA A 164 -5.00 5.71 7.69
C ALA A 164 -4.73 6.87 6.70
N GLY A 165 -5.28 8.05 6.99
CA GLY A 165 -5.15 9.23 6.10
C GLY A 165 -6.19 9.28 4.97
N TYR A 166 -7.09 8.31 4.90
CA TYR A 166 -8.26 8.39 4.03
C TYR A 166 -9.38 9.20 4.71
N PRO A 167 -10.17 9.98 3.95
CA PRO A 167 -11.27 10.80 4.48
C PRO A 167 -12.20 10.10 5.47
N THR A 168 -12.58 8.84 5.22
CA THR A 168 -13.51 8.08 6.09
C THR A 168 -12.82 7.06 7.00
N SER A 169 -11.48 7.06 7.06
CA SER A 169 -10.75 6.09 7.88
C SER A 169 -10.96 6.33 9.38
N GLN A 170 -11.14 5.24 10.12
CA GLN A 170 -11.13 5.22 11.58
C GLN A 170 -9.70 5.15 12.16
N HIS A 171 -8.68 5.01 11.32
CA HIS A 171 -7.30 4.80 11.74
C HIS A 171 -6.49 6.09 11.63
N GLN A 172 -5.68 6.36 12.66
CA GLN A 172 -4.69 7.43 12.63
C GLN A 172 -3.33 6.87 12.21
N LEU A 173 -2.52 7.69 11.54
CA LEU A 173 -1.18 7.30 11.11
C LEU A 173 -0.25 7.24 12.34
N ALA A 174 -0.14 6.06 12.95
CA ALA A 174 0.72 5.84 14.10
C ALA A 174 2.18 5.62 13.65
N GLY A 175 2.90 6.71 13.36
CA GLY A 175 4.36 6.69 13.20
C GLY A 175 4.93 5.67 12.21
N ALA A 176 4.13 5.25 11.21
CA ALA A 176 4.54 4.26 10.21
C ALA A 176 5.77 4.82 9.48
N ARG A 177 6.92 4.16 9.68
CA ARG A 177 8.16 4.52 9.00
C ARG A 177 8.34 3.55 7.84
N MET A 178 8.65 4.12 6.69
CA MET A 178 9.13 3.36 5.54
C MET A 178 10.40 2.59 5.93
N ASP A 179 10.38 1.27 5.80
CA ASP A 179 11.56 0.44 6.02
C ASP A 179 12.43 0.45 4.74
N VAL A 180 12.92 1.63 4.35
CA VAL A 180 13.88 1.75 3.24
C VAL A 180 15.24 1.25 3.75
N PRO A 181 15.93 0.33 3.04
CA PRO A 181 17.24 -0.15 3.46
C PRO A 181 18.20 1.00 3.77
N GLU A 182 18.88 0.93 4.92
CA GLU A 182 19.75 2.02 5.42
C GLU A 182 20.80 2.44 4.36
N GLN A 183 21.31 1.48 3.59
CA GLN A 183 22.25 1.72 2.50
C GLN A 183 21.67 2.64 1.41
N VAL A 184 20.42 2.43 0.99
CA VAL A 184 19.73 3.23 -0.02
C VAL A 184 19.52 4.65 0.51
N GLN A 185 19.00 4.78 1.73
CA GLN A 185 18.81 6.08 2.36
C GLN A 185 20.12 6.87 2.49
N ARG A 186 21.20 6.19 2.94
CA ARG A 186 22.52 6.79 3.11
C ARG A 186 23.12 7.22 1.78
N ALA A 187 22.99 6.41 0.73
CA ALA A 187 23.43 6.77 -0.62
C ALA A 187 22.69 8.01 -1.14
N GLY A 188 21.36 8.05 -1.02
CA GLY A 188 20.55 9.20 -1.42
C GLY A 188 20.90 10.48 -0.66
N ARG A 189 21.06 10.41 0.67
CA ARG A 189 21.49 11.56 1.48
C ARG A 189 22.88 12.06 1.07
N ARG A 190 23.83 11.15 0.83
CA ARG A 190 25.18 11.50 0.36
C ARG A 190 25.17 12.15 -1.02
N LEU A 191 24.40 11.60 -1.96
CA LEU A 191 24.23 12.15 -3.31
C LEU A 191 23.81 13.62 -3.22
N ARG A 192 22.72 13.90 -2.51
CA ARG A 192 22.18 15.26 -2.39
C ARG A 192 23.13 16.21 -1.68
N ALA A 193 23.76 15.79 -0.59
CA ALA A 193 24.76 16.60 0.11
C ALA A 193 25.94 16.95 -0.80
N ASN A 194 26.44 16.00 -1.58
CA ASN A 194 27.53 16.22 -2.53
C ASN A 194 27.12 17.22 -3.64
N LEU A 195 25.90 17.12 -4.15
CA LEU A 195 25.38 18.06 -5.16
C LEU A 195 25.29 19.49 -4.61
N ILE A 196 24.84 19.66 -3.37
CA ILE A 196 24.85 20.97 -2.69
C ILE A 196 26.28 21.49 -2.54
N GLU A 197 27.22 20.67 -2.06
CA GLU A 197 28.60 21.08 -1.87
C GLU A 197 29.28 21.47 -3.19
N GLN A 198 29.05 20.72 -4.28
CA GLN A 198 29.54 21.06 -5.61
C GLN A 198 29.00 22.40 -6.09
N ALA A 199 27.71 22.65 -5.91
CA ALA A 199 27.09 23.93 -6.27
C ALA A 199 27.75 25.10 -5.50
N ARG A 200 27.95 24.93 -4.19
CA ARG A 200 28.57 25.95 -3.32
C ARG A 200 30.02 26.22 -3.66
N GLN A 201 30.84 25.19 -3.83
CA GLN A 201 32.27 25.33 -4.16
C GLN A 201 32.49 25.94 -5.55
N GLY A 202 31.64 25.56 -6.51
CA GLY A 202 31.71 26.09 -7.87
C GLY A 202 31.04 27.46 -8.06
N GLY A 203 30.28 27.95 -7.07
CA GLY A 203 29.41 29.13 -7.23
C GLY A 203 28.38 28.97 -8.34
N ARG A 204 27.93 27.73 -8.60
CA ARG A 204 27.04 27.37 -9.72
C ARG A 204 25.61 27.21 -9.23
N THR A 205 24.63 27.62 -10.04
CA THR A 205 23.21 27.38 -9.77
C THR A 205 22.74 26.00 -10.24
N ARG A 206 23.55 25.30 -11.03
CA ARG A 206 23.26 23.96 -11.57
C ARG A 206 24.43 23.00 -11.36
N VAL A 207 24.10 21.74 -11.17
CA VAL A 207 25.04 20.62 -11.01
C VAL A 207 24.61 19.45 -11.88
N ALA A 208 25.58 18.72 -12.41
CA ALA A 208 25.34 17.58 -13.29
C ALA A 208 25.45 16.27 -12.52
N LEU A 209 24.44 15.41 -12.66
CA LEU A 209 24.56 13.98 -12.39
C LEU A 209 25.39 13.35 -13.51
N THR A 210 26.38 12.54 -13.12
CA THR A 210 27.17 11.76 -14.07
C THR A 210 26.60 10.36 -14.19
N GLU A 211 26.78 9.72 -15.36
CA GLU A 211 26.41 8.32 -15.58
C GLU A 211 27.03 7.39 -14.53
N GLU A 212 28.29 7.63 -14.15
CA GLU A 212 28.98 6.86 -13.12
C GLU A 212 28.26 6.95 -11.75
N LEU A 213 27.82 8.16 -11.38
CA LEU A 213 27.10 8.36 -10.13
C LEU A 213 25.73 7.68 -10.15
N VAL A 214 24.98 7.81 -11.26
CA VAL A 214 23.67 7.17 -11.43
C VAL A 214 23.78 5.64 -11.39
N ARG A 215 24.79 5.04 -12.04
CA ARG A 215 25.00 3.59 -12.07
C ARG A 215 25.43 3.00 -10.73
N THR A 216 26.11 3.78 -9.89
CA THR A 216 26.57 3.34 -8.56
C THR A 216 25.49 3.50 -7.48
N MET A 217 24.38 4.19 -7.78
CA MET A 217 23.26 4.28 -6.86
C MET A 217 22.59 2.92 -6.66
N PRO A 218 22.36 2.51 -5.40
CA PRO A 218 21.58 1.31 -5.13
C PRO A 218 20.14 1.52 -5.59
N ILE A 219 19.56 0.52 -6.26
CA ILE A 219 18.16 0.56 -6.66
C ILE A 219 17.30 0.42 -5.40
N ALA A 220 16.37 1.33 -5.20
CA ALA A 220 15.36 1.19 -4.16
C ALA A 220 14.54 -0.09 -4.41
N PRO A 221 14.22 -0.87 -3.37
CA PRO A 221 13.42 -2.07 -3.57
C PRO A 221 12.04 -1.69 -4.13
N GLY A 222 11.54 -2.50 -5.06
CA GLY A 222 10.30 -2.26 -5.80
C GLY A 222 10.37 -2.79 -7.23
N ARG A 223 9.23 -2.77 -7.94
CA ARG A 223 9.12 -3.13 -9.36
C ARG A 223 8.96 -1.88 -10.22
N GLN A 224 9.47 -1.93 -11.45
CA GLN A 224 9.17 -0.90 -12.43
C GLN A 224 7.74 -1.08 -12.96
N ALA A 225 7.09 0.01 -13.36
CA ALA A 225 5.86 -0.04 -14.13
C ALA A 225 6.12 -0.58 -15.54
N ALA A 226 5.09 -1.09 -16.22
CA ALA A 226 5.23 -1.54 -17.60
C ALA A 226 5.49 -0.38 -18.57
N SER A 227 5.05 0.83 -18.22
CA SER A 227 5.25 2.01 -19.05
C SER A 227 5.08 3.29 -18.25
N TYR A 228 5.61 4.39 -18.78
CA TYR A 228 5.59 5.71 -18.17
C TYR A 228 5.27 6.80 -19.20
N ASP A 229 4.47 7.79 -18.83
CA ASP A 229 4.31 9.04 -19.56
C ASP A 229 5.30 10.07 -18.99
N VAL A 230 6.28 10.51 -19.78
CA VAL A 230 7.28 11.51 -19.36
C VAL A 230 6.93 12.87 -19.95
N PHE A 231 6.71 13.86 -19.09
CA PHE A 231 6.30 15.22 -19.47
C PHE A 231 7.54 16.11 -19.61
N LEU A 232 7.78 16.64 -20.80
CA LEU A 232 8.99 17.42 -21.13
C LEU A 232 8.64 18.77 -21.75
N HIS A 233 9.25 19.84 -21.25
CA HIS A 233 9.37 21.10 -21.98
C HIS A 233 10.63 21.09 -22.84
N LEU A 234 10.51 21.58 -24.07
CA LEU A 234 11.63 21.67 -25.01
C LEU A 234 12.15 23.10 -25.08
N GLN A 235 13.46 23.27 -24.92
CA GLN A 235 14.11 24.58 -25.01
C GLN A 235 14.98 24.69 -26.25
N ASN A 236 14.66 25.68 -27.10
CA ASN A 236 15.37 26.02 -28.33
C ASN A 236 16.88 26.22 -28.08
N PRO A 237 17.73 25.77 -29.02
CA PRO A 237 19.13 26.14 -29.00
C PRO A 237 19.27 27.66 -29.17
N SER A 238 20.31 28.21 -28.57
CA SER A 238 20.71 29.61 -28.68
C SER A 238 22.20 29.69 -29.04
N ALA A 239 22.70 30.91 -29.26
CA ALA A 239 24.14 31.12 -29.46
C ALA A 239 24.98 30.64 -28.25
N GLU A 240 24.37 30.59 -27.06
CA GLU A 240 25.06 30.33 -25.79
C GLU A 240 24.78 28.94 -25.20
N ALA A 241 23.74 28.23 -25.69
CA ALA A 241 23.35 26.95 -25.13
C ALA A 241 22.69 26.03 -26.18
N PRO A 242 22.97 24.71 -26.17
CA PRO A 242 22.32 23.76 -27.07
C PRO A 242 20.84 23.57 -26.74
N ALA A 243 20.16 22.80 -27.59
CA ALA A 243 18.80 22.34 -27.31
C ALA A 243 18.82 21.41 -26.09
N GLN A 244 17.83 21.56 -25.20
CA GLN A 244 17.71 20.76 -23.99
C GLN A 244 16.26 20.45 -23.68
N ALA A 245 16.03 19.36 -22.95
CA ALA A 245 14.73 19.02 -22.37
C ALA A 245 14.72 19.41 -20.89
N VAL A 246 13.56 19.84 -20.40
CA VAL A 246 13.33 20.09 -18.97
C VAL A 246 12.14 19.25 -18.54
N LEU A 247 12.30 18.51 -17.45
CA LEU A 247 11.22 17.75 -16.86
C LEU A 247 10.08 18.69 -16.40
N GLY A 248 8.87 18.43 -16.87
CA GLY A 248 7.67 19.19 -16.50
C GLY A 248 7.31 19.02 -15.03
N ALA A 249 6.43 19.88 -14.51
CA ALA A 249 6.04 19.82 -13.10
C ALA A 249 5.23 18.57 -12.72
N VAL A 250 4.50 18.00 -13.69
CA VAL A 250 3.85 16.68 -13.56
C VAL A 250 4.90 15.57 -13.45
N GLY A 251 6.05 15.74 -14.11
CA GLY A 251 7.16 14.79 -14.08
C GLY A 251 6.88 13.54 -14.89
N VAL A 252 6.58 12.45 -14.19
CA VAL A 252 6.39 11.12 -14.78
C VAL A 252 5.07 10.52 -14.28
N GLY A 253 4.18 10.20 -15.21
CA GLY A 253 2.94 9.45 -14.96
C GLY A 253 3.09 7.96 -15.23
N MET A 254 2.28 7.13 -14.58
CA MET A 254 2.25 5.67 -14.82
C MET A 254 0.85 5.07 -14.60
N PRO A 255 0.48 4.00 -15.34
CA PRO A 255 1.13 3.56 -16.58
C PRO A 255 1.01 4.62 -17.69
N ALA A 256 1.69 4.42 -18.82
CA ALA A 256 1.55 5.31 -19.97
C ALA A 256 0.13 5.29 -20.56
N GLY A 257 -0.24 6.36 -21.27
CA GLY A 257 -1.54 6.52 -21.91
C GLY A 257 -2.53 7.39 -21.12
N ARG A 258 -2.28 7.63 -19.83
CA ARG A 258 -3.12 8.47 -18.96
C ARG A 258 -3.23 9.91 -19.46
N ALA A 259 -2.14 10.45 -20.01
CA ALA A 259 -2.12 11.82 -20.55
C ALA A 259 -3.02 12.01 -21.77
N HIS A 260 -3.35 10.92 -22.47
CA HIS A 260 -4.13 10.94 -23.71
C HIS A 260 -5.63 10.73 -23.46
N GLY A 261 -6.01 10.26 -22.25
CA GLY A 261 -7.36 9.83 -21.86
C GLY A 261 -8.49 10.76 -22.26
N ARG A 262 -8.47 11.96 -21.68
CA ARG A 262 -9.48 13.01 -21.89
C ARG A 262 -9.64 13.41 -23.36
N PHE A 263 -8.57 13.33 -24.14
CA PHE A 263 -8.55 13.75 -25.53
C PHE A 263 -8.95 12.63 -26.51
N ALA A 264 -8.93 11.37 -26.06
CA ALA A 264 -9.15 10.20 -26.93
C ALA A 264 -10.57 10.08 -27.49
N HIS A 265 -11.56 10.75 -26.89
CA HIS A 265 -12.92 10.86 -27.46
C HIS A 265 -12.99 11.76 -28.70
N HIS A 266 -12.00 12.63 -28.89
CA HIS A 266 -11.99 13.68 -29.92
C HIS A 266 -10.84 13.52 -30.92
N ASP A 267 -9.68 12.99 -30.50
CA ASP A 267 -8.52 12.73 -31.36
C ASP A 267 -8.23 11.23 -31.47
N PRO A 268 -8.43 10.61 -32.65
CA PRO A 268 -8.13 9.20 -32.89
C PRO A 268 -6.68 8.81 -32.57
N ARG A 269 -5.73 9.75 -32.68
CA ARG A 269 -4.32 9.50 -32.36
C ARG A 269 -4.13 9.29 -30.86
N CYS A 270 -4.86 10.04 -30.03
CA CYS A 270 -4.85 9.85 -28.57
C CYS A 270 -5.43 8.49 -28.20
N HIS A 271 -6.55 8.10 -28.83
CA HIS A 271 -7.13 6.78 -28.64
C HIS A 271 -6.17 5.66 -29.03
N GLU A 272 -5.46 5.78 -30.15
CA GLU A 272 -4.48 4.79 -30.59
C GLU A 272 -3.31 4.66 -29.59
N GLN A 273 -2.81 5.77 -29.04
CA GLN A 273 -1.74 5.74 -28.02
C GLN A 273 -2.19 5.02 -26.75
N MET A 274 -3.42 5.27 -26.29
CA MET A 274 -4.00 4.54 -25.16
C MET A 274 -4.10 3.05 -25.42
N ALA A 275 -4.64 2.65 -26.58
CA ALA A 275 -4.78 1.25 -26.95
C ALA A 275 -3.42 0.53 -27.03
N ARG A 276 -2.38 1.22 -27.53
CA ARG A 276 -1.00 0.69 -27.54
C ARG A 276 -0.45 0.51 -26.13
N ALA A 277 -0.65 1.49 -25.24
CA ALA A 277 -0.18 1.41 -23.86
C ALA A 277 -0.89 0.31 -23.07
N GLU A 278 -2.21 0.16 -23.27
CA GLU A 278 -3.03 -0.91 -22.69
C GLU A 278 -2.55 -2.29 -23.16
N ALA A 279 -2.37 -2.49 -24.47
CA ALA A 279 -1.91 -3.75 -25.04
C ALA A 279 -0.51 -4.12 -24.54
N HIS A 280 0.37 -3.12 -24.37
CA HIS A 280 1.69 -3.33 -23.80
C HIS A 280 1.62 -3.71 -22.32
N GLN A 281 0.80 -3.02 -21.53
CA GLN A 281 0.56 -3.34 -20.11
C GLN A 281 0.10 -4.80 -19.94
N ARG A 282 -0.86 -5.28 -20.75
CA ARG A 282 -1.28 -6.69 -20.75
C ARG A 282 -0.14 -7.65 -21.11
N THR A 283 0.64 -7.30 -22.13
CA THR A 283 1.76 -8.13 -22.59
C THR A 283 2.82 -8.30 -21.50
N VAL A 284 3.22 -7.20 -20.85
CA VAL A 284 4.25 -7.18 -19.80
C VAL A 284 3.77 -7.84 -18.50
N SER A 285 2.48 -7.72 -18.18
CA SER A 285 1.90 -8.32 -16.97
C SER A 285 1.60 -9.82 -17.12
N GLY A 286 1.57 -10.33 -18.35
CA GLY A 286 1.23 -11.72 -18.68
C GLY A 286 -0.27 -12.05 -18.51
N SER A 287 -0.63 -13.29 -18.78
CA SER A 287 -2.02 -13.79 -18.67
C SER A 287 -2.50 -14.04 -17.24
N GLY A 288 -1.61 -13.89 -16.25
CA GLY A 288 -1.92 -14.09 -14.83
C GLY A 288 -2.71 -12.95 -14.19
N VAL A 289 -2.78 -11.79 -14.85
CA VAL A 289 -3.46 -10.58 -14.37
C VAL A 289 -4.58 -10.18 -15.34
N GLN A 290 -5.77 -10.00 -14.79
CA GLN A 290 -6.93 -9.44 -15.48
C GLN A 290 -7.09 -7.98 -15.05
N PHE A 291 -7.17 -7.07 -16.03
CA PHE A 291 -7.40 -5.66 -15.77
C PHE A 291 -8.89 -5.32 -15.82
N PHE A 292 -9.32 -4.35 -15.01
CA PHE A 292 -10.67 -3.81 -15.05
C PHE A 292 -10.66 -2.28 -14.97
N GLU A 293 -11.70 -1.63 -15.51
CA GLU A 293 -11.91 -0.19 -15.38
C GLU A 293 -12.99 0.11 -14.33
N ILE A 294 -12.97 1.33 -13.79
CA ILE A 294 -14.01 1.79 -12.87
C ILE A 294 -14.86 2.85 -13.57
N ASP A 295 -16.18 2.65 -13.58
CA ASP A 295 -17.13 3.71 -13.92
C ASP A 295 -17.47 4.51 -12.66
N TYR A 296 -16.76 5.63 -12.50
CA TYR A 296 -16.88 6.52 -11.35
C TYR A 296 -16.97 7.97 -11.80
N VAL A 297 -18.09 8.58 -11.44
CA VAL A 297 -18.34 10.02 -11.55
C VAL A 297 -18.33 10.60 -10.15
N SER A 298 -17.37 11.48 -9.90
CA SER A 298 -17.21 12.18 -8.63
C SER A 298 -18.34 13.18 -8.41
N ASN A 299 -18.63 13.50 -7.15
CA ASN A 299 -19.46 14.66 -6.81
C ASN A 299 -18.73 16.00 -7.04
N ARG A 300 -17.44 15.97 -7.38
CA ARG A 300 -16.63 17.14 -7.73
C ARG A 300 -16.54 17.29 -9.25
N ALA A 301 -17.16 18.34 -9.79
CA ALA A 301 -17.15 18.63 -11.22
C ALA A 301 -15.72 18.73 -11.81
N ALA A 302 -14.79 19.36 -11.08
CA ALA A 302 -13.40 19.48 -11.50
C ALA A 302 -12.71 18.11 -11.72
N VAL A 303 -13.00 17.11 -10.90
CA VAL A 303 -12.48 15.74 -11.06
C VAL A 303 -13.05 15.10 -12.32
N ASN A 304 -14.36 15.26 -12.53
CA ASN A 304 -15.06 14.71 -13.69
C ASN A 304 -14.56 15.29 -15.02
N ASN A 305 -14.10 16.55 -15.00
CA ASN A 305 -13.53 17.18 -16.19
C ASN A 305 -12.21 16.53 -16.62
N VAL A 306 -11.52 15.86 -15.70
CA VAL A 306 -10.23 15.18 -15.96
C VAL A 306 -10.41 13.67 -16.16
N SER A 307 -11.42 13.06 -15.52
CA SER A 307 -11.59 11.61 -15.51
C SER A 307 -12.11 11.00 -16.82
N ARG A 308 -12.83 11.79 -17.64
CA ARG A 308 -13.48 11.30 -18.87
C ARG A 308 -12.49 10.63 -19.81
N VAL A 309 -12.86 9.45 -20.31
CA VAL A 309 -11.98 8.63 -21.13
C VAL A 309 -12.80 7.60 -21.92
N PRO A 310 -12.41 7.17 -23.13
CA PRO A 310 -13.05 6.02 -23.76
C PRO A 310 -12.68 4.74 -23.02
N SER A 311 -13.62 3.81 -22.87
CA SER A 311 -13.30 2.50 -22.28
C SER A 311 -12.39 1.69 -23.20
N MET A 312 -11.39 1.03 -22.58
CA MET A 312 -10.42 0.15 -23.24
C MET A 312 -10.60 -1.33 -22.87
N LEU A 313 -11.32 -1.63 -21.79
CA LEU A 313 -11.43 -2.98 -21.24
C LEU A 313 -12.88 -3.50 -21.19
N PRO A 314 -13.08 -4.82 -21.32
CA PRO A 314 -14.40 -5.42 -21.19
C PRO A 314 -14.87 -5.45 -19.72
N LEU A 315 -13.99 -5.75 -18.76
CA LEU A 315 -14.35 -5.90 -17.35
C LEU A 315 -14.45 -4.53 -16.67
N ARG A 316 -15.62 -4.21 -16.09
CA ARG A 316 -15.89 -2.89 -15.50
C ARG A 316 -16.60 -2.97 -14.16
N MET A 317 -16.16 -2.15 -13.22
CA MET A 317 -16.82 -1.93 -11.93
C MET A 317 -17.59 -0.61 -11.95
N ALA A 318 -18.92 -0.68 -11.98
CA ALA A 318 -19.78 0.49 -11.88
C ALA A 318 -19.99 0.87 -10.40
N LEU A 319 -19.66 2.12 -10.03
CA LEU A 319 -19.75 2.60 -8.64
C LEU A 319 -20.84 3.66 -8.44
N THR A 320 -20.89 4.65 -9.33
CA THR A 320 -21.87 5.76 -9.27
C THR A 320 -22.79 5.77 -10.48
N THR A 321 -22.71 4.73 -11.30
CA THR A 321 -23.52 4.50 -12.48
C THR A 321 -24.13 3.11 -12.35
N GLY A 322 -25.20 2.85 -13.09
CA GLY A 322 -25.71 1.49 -13.22
C GLY A 322 -25.03 0.75 -14.36
N ASP A 323 -25.13 -0.58 -14.31
CA ASP A 323 -24.70 -1.48 -15.37
C ASP A 323 -25.70 -1.45 -16.54
N PHE A 324 -25.71 -0.33 -17.26
CA PHE A 324 -26.62 -0.09 -18.39
C PHE A 324 -25.97 -0.37 -19.74
N ASP A 325 -24.64 -0.53 -19.77
CA ASP A 325 -23.90 -0.89 -20.98
C ASP A 325 -23.78 -2.41 -21.10
N THR A 326 -24.65 -3.02 -21.92
CA THR A 326 -24.67 -4.48 -22.13
C THR A 326 -23.44 -5.01 -22.88
N THR A 327 -22.52 -4.15 -23.32
CA THR A 327 -21.29 -4.57 -24.01
C THR A 327 -20.11 -4.80 -23.07
N ALA A 328 -20.21 -4.33 -21.82
CA ALA A 328 -19.21 -4.57 -20.79
C ALA A 328 -19.54 -5.82 -19.95
N GLU A 329 -18.51 -6.45 -19.42
CA GLU A 329 -18.63 -7.49 -18.40
C GLU A 329 -18.64 -6.82 -17.01
N PRO A 330 -19.71 -6.97 -16.22
CA PRO A 330 -19.80 -6.32 -14.91
C PRO A 330 -18.93 -7.01 -13.86
N LEU A 331 -18.24 -6.22 -13.06
CA LEU A 331 -17.48 -6.64 -11.89
C LEU A 331 -18.11 -6.02 -10.64
N ARG A 332 -18.71 -6.85 -9.78
CA ARG A 332 -19.28 -6.37 -8.51
C ARG A 332 -18.21 -6.30 -7.44
N LEU A 333 -18.44 -5.50 -6.40
CA LEU A 333 -17.55 -5.44 -5.23
C LEU A 333 -17.35 -6.81 -4.57
N GLN A 334 -18.41 -7.63 -4.49
CA GLN A 334 -18.32 -8.98 -3.92
C GLN A 334 -17.48 -9.95 -4.77
N ASP A 335 -17.30 -9.64 -6.06
CA ASP A 335 -16.49 -10.46 -6.97
C ASP A 335 -14.99 -10.18 -6.83
N VAL A 336 -14.62 -9.13 -6.10
CA VAL A 336 -13.22 -8.81 -5.79
C VAL A 336 -12.86 -9.35 -4.42
N LEU A 337 -12.00 -10.37 -4.39
CA LEU A 337 -11.42 -10.88 -3.15
C LEU A 337 -10.08 -10.18 -2.89
N VAL A 338 -9.83 -9.81 -1.64
CA VAL A 338 -8.61 -9.17 -1.16
C VAL A 338 -7.81 -10.19 -0.36
N GLY A 339 -6.51 -10.24 -0.60
CA GLY A 339 -5.55 -10.99 0.22
C GLY A 339 -4.31 -10.17 0.53
N VAL A 340 -3.50 -10.64 1.49
CA VAL A 340 -2.19 -10.08 1.81
C VAL A 340 -1.14 -11.18 1.66
N GLY A 341 -0.06 -10.85 0.93
CA GLY A 341 1.08 -11.70 0.64
C GLY A 341 2.40 -11.02 1.02
N SER A 342 3.52 -11.56 0.52
CA SER A 342 4.83 -10.94 0.71
C SER A 342 4.99 -9.61 -0.04
N GLU A 343 4.18 -9.40 -1.07
CA GLU A 343 4.11 -8.17 -1.86
C GLU A 343 3.21 -7.08 -1.25
N GLY A 344 2.48 -7.38 -0.17
CA GLY A 344 1.41 -6.54 0.37
C GLY A 344 0.03 -7.02 -0.11
N PHE A 345 -0.89 -6.08 -0.32
CA PHE A 345 -2.23 -6.41 -0.80
C PHE A 345 -2.23 -6.93 -2.24
N TYR A 346 -3.14 -7.85 -2.52
CA TYR A 346 -3.47 -8.27 -3.87
C TYR A 346 -4.96 -8.55 -4.02
N LEU A 347 -5.46 -8.38 -5.24
CA LEU A 347 -6.86 -8.60 -5.59
C LEU A 347 -7.00 -9.86 -6.45
N VAL A 348 -8.09 -10.60 -6.24
CA VAL A 348 -8.39 -11.84 -6.97
C VAL A 348 -9.85 -11.82 -7.40
N HIS A 349 -10.11 -12.19 -8.64
CA HIS A 349 -11.46 -12.38 -9.13
C HIS A 349 -12.08 -13.63 -8.50
N SER A 350 -13.23 -13.50 -7.86
CA SER A 350 -13.90 -14.57 -7.10
C SER A 350 -14.18 -15.80 -7.98
N VAL A 351 -14.66 -15.58 -9.21
CA VAL A 351 -15.03 -16.64 -10.16
C VAL A 351 -13.80 -17.27 -10.83
N THR A 352 -12.96 -16.49 -11.51
CA THR A 352 -11.83 -17.03 -12.30
C THR A 352 -10.61 -17.40 -11.46
N GLY A 353 -10.47 -16.84 -10.25
CA GLY A 353 -9.28 -16.99 -9.42
C GLY A 353 -8.05 -16.24 -9.95
N GLN A 354 -8.19 -15.45 -11.02
CA GLN A 354 -7.10 -14.65 -11.57
C GLN A 354 -6.84 -13.41 -10.73
N ARG A 355 -5.61 -12.90 -10.76
CA ARG A 355 -5.26 -11.65 -10.11
C ARG A 355 -5.97 -10.49 -10.81
N LEU A 356 -6.49 -9.54 -10.05
CA LEU A 356 -7.11 -8.33 -10.56
C LEU A 356 -6.21 -7.12 -10.36
N SER A 357 -6.23 -6.20 -11.33
CA SER A 357 -5.62 -4.87 -11.21
C SER A 357 -6.49 -3.84 -11.89
N ILE A 358 -6.62 -2.66 -11.29
CA ILE A 358 -7.30 -1.54 -11.94
C ILE A 358 -6.45 -1.02 -13.11
N TYR A 359 -7.11 -0.63 -14.20
CA TYR A 359 -6.58 0.22 -15.26
C TYR A 359 -7.20 1.62 -15.13
N ALA A 360 -6.35 2.64 -15.00
CA ALA A 360 -6.76 4.03 -14.95
C ALA A 360 -6.26 4.75 -16.21
N GLY A 361 -7.19 5.17 -17.06
CA GLY A 361 -6.90 5.81 -18.35
C GLY A 361 -6.83 7.35 -18.32
N ASN A 362 -6.80 7.97 -17.14
CA ASN A 362 -6.87 9.42 -16.97
C ASN A 362 -5.84 9.95 -15.94
N LEU A 363 -5.64 11.26 -15.84
CA LEU A 363 -4.66 11.88 -14.93
C LEU A 363 -5.23 12.27 -13.55
N VAL A 364 -6.40 11.75 -13.17
CA VAL A 364 -6.94 12.03 -11.83
C VAL A 364 -6.02 11.42 -10.77
N ALA A 365 -5.67 12.22 -9.77
CA ALA A 365 -4.86 11.77 -8.65
C ALA A 365 -5.74 10.96 -7.66
N PRO A 366 -5.21 9.86 -7.08
CA PRO A 366 -5.99 9.01 -6.17
C PRO A 366 -6.56 9.75 -4.95
N ASP A 367 -5.86 10.76 -4.44
CA ASP A 367 -6.21 11.51 -3.21
C ASP A 367 -7.46 12.39 -3.35
N VAL A 368 -7.84 12.77 -4.57
CA VAL A 368 -9.06 13.54 -4.83
C VAL A 368 -10.27 12.67 -5.18
N SER A 369 -10.08 11.36 -5.30
CA SER A 369 -11.12 10.35 -5.56
C SER A 369 -11.79 9.88 -4.25
N THR A 370 -12.86 9.09 -4.37
CA THR A 370 -13.47 8.41 -3.21
C THR A 370 -12.53 7.36 -2.63
N ASP A 371 -12.66 7.07 -1.33
CA ASP A 371 -11.83 6.13 -0.58
C ASP A 371 -11.70 4.75 -1.25
N LEU A 372 -12.79 4.23 -1.84
CA LEU A 372 -12.77 2.96 -2.58
C LEU A 372 -11.89 3.02 -3.84
N VAL A 373 -12.04 4.05 -4.66
CA VAL A 373 -11.26 4.22 -5.90
C VAL A 373 -9.80 4.44 -5.55
N ARG A 374 -9.53 5.29 -4.56
CA ARG A 374 -8.20 5.54 -4.02
C ARG A 374 -7.54 4.24 -3.53
N PHE A 375 -8.26 3.43 -2.77
CA PHE A 375 -7.76 2.14 -2.27
C PHE A 375 -7.37 1.20 -3.41
N LEU A 376 -8.22 1.04 -4.42
CA LEU A 376 -7.94 0.18 -5.56
C LEU A 376 -6.73 0.66 -6.39
N GLU A 377 -6.61 1.97 -6.61
CA GLU A 377 -5.46 2.57 -7.31
C GLU A 377 -4.16 2.47 -6.50
N GLU A 378 -4.21 2.73 -5.19
CA GLU A 378 -3.04 2.63 -4.31
C GLU A 378 -2.58 1.17 -4.17
N VAL A 379 -3.49 0.18 -4.07
CA VAL A 379 -3.15 -1.26 -4.07
C VAL A 379 -2.49 -1.68 -5.40
N ALA A 380 -3.01 -1.24 -6.55
CA ALA A 380 -2.44 -1.63 -7.85
C ALA A 380 -1.05 -1.05 -8.10
N THR A 381 -0.73 0.08 -7.45
CA THR A 381 0.55 0.78 -7.58
C THR A 381 1.47 0.61 -6.38
N ASP A 382 1.05 -0.12 -5.35
CA ASP A 382 1.90 -0.43 -4.19
C ASP A 382 3.06 -1.33 -4.63
N GLY A 383 4.26 -1.01 -4.15
CA GLY A 383 5.49 -1.66 -4.59
C GLY A 383 5.96 -1.28 -6.00
N VAL A 384 5.28 -0.34 -6.70
CA VAL A 384 5.73 0.20 -8.00
C VAL A 384 6.59 1.45 -7.80
N ILE A 385 7.78 1.47 -8.39
CA ILE A 385 8.68 2.61 -8.36
C ILE A 385 8.00 3.80 -9.07
N ARG A 386 7.86 4.91 -8.34
CA ARG A 386 7.36 6.19 -8.85
C ARG A 386 8.54 7.14 -9.07
N PRO A 387 9.08 7.24 -10.31
CA PRO A 387 10.33 7.96 -10.55
C PRO A 387 10.13 9.45 -10.34
N MET A 388 10.88 10.04 -9.40
CA MET A 388 10.85 11.48 -9.14
C MET A 388 12.15 11.99 -8.53
N TRP A 389 12.45 13.27 -8.76
CA TRP A 389 13.51 13.95 -8.05
C TRP A 389 12.97 14.58 -6.77
N HIS A 390 13.70 14.44 -5.66
CA HIS A 390 13.35 15.10 -4.40
C HIS A 390 14.61 15.42 -3.58
N TRP A 391 14.66 16.63 -3.00
CA TRP A 391 15.80 17.08 -2.17
C TRP A 391 15.80 16.48 -0.75
N GLY A 392 14.75 15.75 -0.37
CA GLY A 392 14.60 15.13 0.95
C GLY A 392 14.52 16.20 2.04
N ASP A 393 15.04 15.87 3.22
CA ASP A 393 15.07 16.77 4.38
C ASP A 393 15.78 18.10 4.10
N LEU A 394 16.64 18.16 3.07
CA LEU A 394 17.31 19.40 2.65
C LEU A 394 16.33 20.47 2.14
N HIS A 395 15.18 20.06 1.62
CA HIS A 395 14.13 20.98 1.19
C HIS A 395 13.58 21.82 2.36
N GLU A 396 13.60 21.29 3.59
CA GLU A 396 13.08 22.01 4.75
C GLU A 396 14.11 22.93 5.40
N VAL A 397 15.40 22.65 5.23
CA VAL A 397 16.49 23.33 5.97
C VAL A 397 17.33 24.30 5.14
N LEU A 398 17.26 24.25 3.80
CA LEU A 398 18.04 25.12 2.93
C LEU A 398 17.18 26.23 2.30
N ASP A 399 17.80 27.39 2.06
CA ASP A 399 17.17 28.52 1.35
C ASP A 399 17.44 28.52 -0.16
N PHE A 400 18.31 27.63 -0.63
CA PHE A 400 18.67 27.48 -2.03
C PHE A 400 18.94 26.03 -2.35
N LEU A 401 18.37 25.56 -3.46
CA LEU A 401 18.59 24.23 -4.02
C LEU A 401 19.04 24.40 -5.47
N PRO A 402 20.21 23.86 -5.87
CA PRO A 402 20.68 23.98 -7.24
C PRO A 402 19.78 23.18 -8.18
N GLY A 403 19.76 23.55 -9.46
CA GLY A 403 19.18 22.72 -10.50
C GLY A 403 20.03 21.48 -10.73
N VAL A 404 19.40 20.39 -11.16
CA VAL A 404 20.08 19.12 -11.44
C VAL A 404 19.87 18.74 -12.89
N THR A 405 20.98 18.56 -13.59
CA THR A 405 20.97 18.08 -14.98
C THR A 405 21.53 16.67 -15.07
N PHE A 406 21.08 15.92 -16.06
CA PHE A 406 21.64 14.63 -16.45
C PHE A 406 21.76 14.62 -17.98
N ASP A 407 23.00 14.67 -18.46
CA ASP A 407 23.34 15.02 -19.84
C ASP A 407 22.60 16.28 -20.32
N GLU A 408 21.79 16.18 -21.38
CA GLU A 408 21.04 17.30 -21.98
C GLU A 408 19.62 17.48 -21.38
N VAL A 409 19.34 16.84 -20.24
CA VAL A 409 18.04 16.90 -19.55
C VAL A 409 18.18 17.61 -18.21
N GLU A 410 17.40 18.65 -17.98
CA GLU A 410 17.22 19.26 -16.66
C GLU A 410 16.12 18.51 -15.90
N LEU A 411 16.50 17.78 -14.85
CA LEU A 411 15.58 17.00 -14.02
C LEU A 411 14.81 17.88 -13.03
N VAL A 412 15.47 18.93 -12.53
CA VAL A 412 14.85 19.95 -11.68
C VAL A 412 15.55 21.30 -11.90
N ALA A 413 14.77 22.37 -11.97
CA ALA A 413 15.29 23.73 -12.06
C ALA A 413 15.87 24.19 -10.71
N PRO A 414 16.79 25.18 -10.68
CA PRO A 414 17.22 25.79 -9.43
C PRO A 414 16.06 26.43 -8.68
N GLN A 415 16.09 26.36 -7.35
CA GLN A 415 15.03 26.84 -6.48
C GLN A 415 15.55 27.76 -5.37
N TRP A 416 14.78 28.80 -5.04
CA TRP A 416 15.07 29.76 -3.99
C TRP A 416 13.90 29.84 -3.02
N ARG A 417 14.20 29.81 -1.73
CA ARG A 417 13.20 30.04 -0.67
C ARG A 417 12.98 31.53 -0.51
N LEU A 418 11.76 31.97 -0.75
CA LEU A 418 11.35 33.36 -0.63
C LEU A 418 11.36 33.76 0.86
N PRO A 419 12.05 34.86 1.25
CA PRO A 419 12.10 35.32 2.63
C PRO A 419 10.77 35.92 3.04
N THR A 420 10.45 35.90 4.33
CA THR A 420 9.29 36.63 4.85
C THR A 420 9.44 38.13 4.57
N LEU A 421 8.49 38.69 3.82
CA LEU A 421 8.45 40.12 3.52
C LEU A 421 7.60 40.85 4.56
N ILE A 422 8.23 41.75 5.33
CA ILE A 422 7.59 42.53 6.41
C ILE A 422 7.47 43.99 5.98
N GLY A 423 6.40 44.66 6.39
CA GLY A 423 6.17 46.09 6.14
C GLY A 423 4.98 46.34 5.22
N ASP A 424 4.82 47.59 4.80
CA ASP A 424 3.81 47.96 3.80
C ASP A 424 4.16 47.43 2.39
N PRO A 425 3.23 47.46 1.41
CA PRO A 425 3.49 46.91 0.08
C PRO A 425 4.73 47.49 -0.63
N LEU A 426 5.10 48.74 -0.38
CA LEU A 426 6.26 49.39 -0.99
C LEU A 426 7.56 48.97 -0.29
N GLU A 427 7.54 48.86 1.03
CA GLU A 427 8.66 48.34 1.83
C GLU A 427 8.96 46.89 1.46
N GLN A 428 7.91 46.07 1.32
CA GLN A 428 8.01 44.68 0.87
C GLN A 428 8.61 44.58 -0.53
N ASP A 429 8.15 45.39 -1.50
CA ASP A 429 8.70 45.40 -2.87
C ASP A 429 10.19 45.78 -2.88
N ARG A 430 10.59 46.79 -2.08
CA ARG A 430 12.00 47.17 -1.93
C ARG A 430 12.84 46.07 -1.26
N ALA A 431 12.28 45.35 -0.28
CA ALA A 431 12.96 44.23 0.35
C ALA A 431 13.13 43.06 -0.62
N LEU A 432 12.08 42.74 -1.39
CA LEU A 432 12.08 41.73 -2.43
C LEU A 432 13.13 42.03 -3.50
N GLN A 433 13.19 43.25 -4.03
CA GLN A 433 14.19 43.63 -5.04
C GLN A 433 15.63 43.52 -4.52
N ARG A 434 15.88 43.92 -3.26
CA ARG A 434 17.20 43.72 -2.62
C ARG A 434 17.55 42.25 -2.55
N TRP A 435 16.62 41.41 -2.08
CA TRP A 435 16.83 39.97 -1.98
C TRP A 435 17.07 39.31 -3.35
N ILE A 436 16.29 39.67 -4.38
CA ILE A 436 16.48 39.20 -5.77
C ILE A 436 17.91 39.49 -6.23
N SER A 437 18.39 40.71 -6.00
CA SER A 437 19.75 41.12 -6.36
C SER A 437 20.82 40.37 -5.58
N GLU A 438 20.67 40.26 -4.25
CA GLU A 438 21.61 39.58 -3.35
C GLU A 438 21.74 38.09 -3.66
N LYS A 439 20.62 37.42 -3.92
CA LYS A 439 20.57 35.97 -4.21
C LYS A 439 20.72 35.64 -5.70
N ARG A 440 20.80 36.67 -6.55
CA ARG A 440 20.90 36.54 -8.02
C ARG A 440 19.78 35.67 -8.59
N VAL A 441 18.55 35.93 -8.14
CA VAL A 441 17.36 35.24 -8.65
C VAL A 441 17.15 35.69 -10.11
N PRO A 442 16.86 34.76 -11.04
CA PRO A 442 16.66 35.08 -12.45
C PRO A 442 15.41 35.94 -12.66
N ASP A 443 15.38 36.70 -13.76
CA ASP A 443 14.25 37.58 -14.11
C ASP A 443 12.94 36.81 -14.25
N HIS A 444 12.99 35.61 -14.83
CA HIS A 444 11.81 34.77 -15.05
C HIS A 444 11.79 33.62 -14.04
N ILE A 445 10.68 33.49 -13.30
CA ILE A 445 10.48 32.45 -12.30
C ILE A 445 9.12 31.79 -12.45
N TYR A 446 9.03 30.56 -11.97
CA TYR A 446 7.77 29.90 -11.64
C TYR A 446 7.50 30.01 -10.14
N VAL A 447 6.26 30.32 -9.79
CA VAL A 447 5.74 30.27 -8.41
C VAL A 447 4.43 29.48 -8.37
N GLY A 448 4.25 28.64 -7.36
CA GLY A 448 3.09 27.76 -7.23
C GLY A 448 3.47 26.31 -6.98
N ASN A 449 2.48 25.43 -6.97
CA ASN A 449 2.65 24.01 -6.66
C ASN A 449 2.31 23.15 -7.88
N LEU A 450 3.16 22.17 -8.18
CA LEU A 450 2.97 21.24 -9.30
C LEU A 450 2.68 21.98 -10.62
N ASP A 451 1.63 21.58 -11.33
CA ASP A 451 1.17 22.14 -12.59
C ASP A 451 0.41 23.47 -12.44
N ASN A 452 -0.09 23.78 -11.23
CA ASN A 452 -0.72 25.06 -10.92
C ASN A 452 0.33 26.11 -10.52
N ARG A 453 1.02 26.66 -11.53
CA ARG A 453 2.12 27.62 -11.38
C ARG A 453 1.98 28.82 -12.30
N LEU A 454 2.47 29.96 -11.83
CA LEU A 454 2.52 31.22 -12.56
C LEU A 454 3.93 31.47 -13.09
N LEU A 455 4.04 31.81 -14.37
CA LEU A 455 5.26 32.36 -14.96
C LEU A 455 5.32 33.86 -14.71
N LEU A 456 6.28 34.31 -13.91
CA LEU A 456 6.43 35.71 -13.53
C LEU A 456 7.75 36.30 -14.05
N ASP A 457 7.66 37.49 -14.63
CA ASP A 457 8.80 38.38 -14.91
C ASP A 457 8.98 39.36 -13.75
N LEU A 458 10.04 39.16 -12.96
CA LEU A 458 10.36 39.95 -11.76
C LEU A 458 10.79 41.39 -12.05
N ARG A 459 11.02 41.77 -13.31
CA ARG A 459 11.25 43.17 -13.70
C ARG A 459 9.96 43.98 -13.65
N ASP A 460 8.82 43.33 -13.90
CA ASP A 460 7.50 43.93 -13.85
C ASP A 460 6.99 44.05 -12.40
N ARG A 461 6.55 45.25 -12.01
CA ARG A 461 5.99 45.51 -10.69
C ARG A 461 4.70 44.73 -10.43
N VAL A 462 3.83 44.58 -11.43
CA VAL A 462 2.56 43.84 -11.31
C VAL A 462 2.83 42.38 -10.99
N HIS A 463 3.85 41.79 -11.61
CA HIS A 463 4.25 40.41 -11.33
C HIS A 463 4.87 40.26 -9.94
N ARG A 464 5.69 41.23 -9.49
CA ARG A 464 6.18 41.24 -8.10
C ARG A 464 5.04 41.41 -7.10
N ASP A 465 4.03 42.21 -7.40
CA ASP A 465 2.83 42.36 -6.58
C ASP A 465 2.03 41.05 -6.52
N LEU A 466 1.95 40.31 -7.63
CA LEU A 466 1.32 38.97 -7.67
C LEU A 466 2.11 37.96 -6.84
N LEU A 467 3.43 37.93 -6.96
CA LEU A 467 4.31 37.08 -6.14
C LEU A 467 4.09 37.32 -4.63
N ARG A 468 3.96 38.58 -4.20
CA ARG A 468 3.66 38.91 -2.80
C ARG A 468 2.31 38.36 -2.33
N ARG A 469 1.31 38.31 -3.21
CA ARG A 469 0.00 37.73 -2.90
C ARG A 469 0.07 36.20 -2.79
N GLU A 470 0.79 35.55 -3.70
CA GLU A 470 1.02 34.09 -3.63
C GLU A 470 1.76 33.71 -2.34
N GLN A 471 2.74 34.52 -1.92
CA GLN A 471 3.42 34.32 -0.64
C GLN A 471 2.45 34.42 0.55
N ALA A 472 1.54 35.39 0.55
CA ALA A 472 0.53 35.53 1.59
C ALA A 472 -0.44 34.32 1.64
N SER A 473 -0.62 33.63 0.51
CA SER A 473 -1.36 32.37 0.40
C SER A 473 -0.55 31.12 0.80
N GLY A 474 0.70 31.28 1.21
CA GLY A 474 1.55 30.19 1.72
C GLY A 474 2.56 29.61 0.72
N VAL A 475 2.86 30.29 -0.38
CA VAL A 475 3.90 29.86 -1.33
C VAL A 475 5.26 30.43 -0.94
N TYR A 476 6.26 29.56 -0.75
CA TYR A 476 7.58 29.96 -0.26
C TYR A 476 8.75 29.58 -1.18
N TRP A 477 8.50 28.86 -2.28
CA TRP A 477 9.55 28.43 -3.20
C TRP A 477 9.35 29.07 -4.58
N LEU A 478 10.45 29.58 -5.12
CA LEU A 478 10.55 30.06 -6.51
C LEU A 478 11.45 29.11 -7.27
N SER A 479 11.02 28.69 -8.45
CA SER A 479 11.85 27.89 -9.36
C SER A 479 12.26 28.76 -10.55
N GLU A 480 13.47 28.60 -11.07
CA GLU A 480 13.87 29.26 -12.31
C GLU A 480 12.92 28.89 -13.44
N ALA A 481 12.45 29.89 -14.18
CA ALA A 481 11.77 29.67 -15.44
C ALA A 481 12.74 30.04 -16.59
N PRO A 482 12.79 29.23 -17.65
CA PRO A 482 13.53 29.60 -18.84
C PRO A 482 12.95 30.86 -19.49
N ASP A 483 13.80 31.59 -20.20
CA ASP A 483 13.38 32.72 -21.03
C ASP A 483 12.23 32.28 -21.97
N PRO A 484 11.11 33.03 -22.03
CA PRO A 484 10.00 32.76 -22.95
C PRO A 484 10.43 32.55 -24.41
N ALA A 485 11.51 33.22 -24.87
CA ALA A 485 12.07 33.03 -26.20
C ALA A 485 12.69 31.63 -26.40
N ARG A 486 13.17 30.98 -25.34
CA ARG A 486 13.76 29.64 -25.37
C ARG A 486 12.73 28.53 -25.32
N ILE A 487 11.61 28.69 -24.61
CA ILE A 487 10.56 27.64 -24.49
C ILE A 487 9.54 27.61 -25.64
N SER A 488 9.78 28.46 -26.63
CA SER A 488 8.92 28.71 -27.79
C SER A 488 9.21 27.74 -28.95
N TRP A 489 9.07 26.42 -28.74
CA TRP A 489 9.48 25.38 -29.71
C TRP A 489 8.46 25.16 -30.84
N VAL A 490 7.17 25.29 -30.55
CA VAL A 490 6.09 25.08 -31.54
C VAL A 490 5.80 26.40 -32.25
N ARG A 491 5.62 26.35 -33.58
CA ARG A 491 5.21 27.50 -34.38
C ARG A 491 3.93 27.19 -35.15
N ASP A 492 3.11 28.19 -35.34
CA ASP A 492 1.98 28.09 -36.26
C ASP A 492 2.36 28.48 -37.70
N ALA A 493 1.40 28.39 -38.61
CA ALA A 493 1.56 28.77 -40.02
C ALA A 493 1.93 30.26 -40.23
N PHE A 494 1.72 31.12 -39.22
CA PHE A 494 2.07 32.55 -39.26
C PHE A 494 3.45 32.82 -38.62
N GLY A 495 4.17 31.79 -38.20
CA GLY A 495 5.49 31.87 -37.58
C GLY A 495 5.48 32.32 -36.12
N ARG A 496 4.30 32.46 -35.51
CA ARG A 496 4.15 32.79 -34.08
C ARG A 496 4.57 31.59 -33.26
N SER A 497 5.32 31.83 -32.18
CA SER A 497 5.81 30.75 -31.33
C SER A 497 4.92 30.53 -30.11
N TYR A 498 4.88 29.29 -29.66
CA TYR A 498 4.09 28.84 -28.52
C TYR A 498 4.96 28.05 -27.55
N VAL A 499 4.69 28.23 -26.26
CA VAL A 499 5.22 27.35 -25.22
C VAL A 499 4.59 25.97 -25.41
N GLY A 500 5.44 24.94 -25.48
CA GLY A 500 5.02 23.57 -25.70
C GLY A 500 5.48 22.64 -24.58
N GLU A 501 4.63 21.66 -24.28
CA GLU A 501 4.99 20.46 -23.53
C GLU A 501 4.76 19.26 -24.44
N VAL A 502 5.66 18.29 -24.37
CA VAL A 502 5.55 17.02 -25.09
C VAL A 502 5.46 15.91 -24.05
N VAL A 503 4.51 15.01 -24.24
CA VAL A 503 4.40 13.77 -23.46
C VAL A 503 4.98 12.63 -24.28
N VAL A 504 5.98 11.95 -23.72
CA VAL A 504 6.60 10.78 -24.36
C VAL A 504 6.28 9.54 -23.53
N SER A 505 5.53 8.61 -24.13
CA SER A 505 5.27 7.31 -23.53
C SER A 505 6.47 6.38 -23.75
N VAL A 506 7.10 5.94 -22.65
CA VAL A 506 8.25 5.02 -22.64
C VAL A 506 7.77 3.68 -22.09
N ALA A 507 8.00 2.61 -22.87
CA ALA A 507 7.64 1.24 -22.53
C ALA A 507 8.82 0.50 -21.89
N ALA A 508 8.55 -0.43 -20.98
CA ALA A 508 9.56 -1.31 -20.43
C ALA A 508 9.79 -2.50 -21.38
N ASP A 509 11.06 -2.88 -21.58
CA ASP A 509 11.42 -3.98 -22.48
C ASP A 509 11.11 -5.37 -21.90
N GLU A 510 11.13 -5.52 -20.57
CA GLU A 510 11.01 -6.82 -19.90
C GLU A 510 9.64 -6.99 -19.22
N ALA A 511 9.08 -8.20 -19.37
CA ALA A 511 7.89 -8.62 -18.65
C ALA A 511 8.17 -8.65 -17.14
N VAL A 512 7.31 -8.02 -16.34
CA VAL A 512 7.31 -8.18 -14.89
C VAL A 512 6.25 -9.23 -14.57
N GLU A 513 6.64 -10.50 -14.65
CA GLU A 513 5.74 -11.61 -14.37
C GLU A 513 5.26 -11.52 -12.92
N GLN A 514 3.96 -11.32 -12.72
CA GLN A 514 3.37 -11.43 -11.39
C GLN A 514 3.07 -12.90 -11.11
N PRO A 515 3.55 -13.45 -9.99
CA PRO A 515 3.24 -14.83 -9.64
C PRO A 515 1.72 -14.99 -9.49
N PRO A 516 1.18 -16.17 -9.83
CA PRO A 516 -0.22 -16.45 -9.58
C PRO A 516 -0.53 -16.22 -8.09
N PRO A 517 -1.75 -15.76 -7.76
CA PRO A 517 -2.13 -15.57 -6.37
C PRO A 517 -1.94 -16.91 -5.63
N PRO A 518 -1.40 -16.87 -4.40
CA PRO A 518 -1.20 -18.09 -3.63
C PRO A 518 -2.54 -18.78 -3.38
N GLU A 519 -2.52 -20.12 -3.31
CA GLU A 519 -3.71 -20.88 -2.94
C GLU A 519 -4.04 -20.60 -1.47
N ARG A 520 -5.17 -19.93 -1.25
CA ARG A 520 -5.64 -19.49 0.07
C ARG A 520 -7.09 -19.91 0.28
N ALA A 521 -7.45 -20.11 1.55
CA ALA A 521 -8.84 -20.29 1.92
C ALA A 521 -9.65 -19.02 1.58
N ARG A 522 -10.88 -19.22 1.10
CA ARG A 522 -11.82 -18.12 0.84
C ARG A 522 -12.66 -17.87 2.07
N TRP A 523 -13.02 -16.61 2.26
CA TRP A 523 -13.93 -16.18 3.31
C TRP A 523 -15.26 -16.91 3.22
N SER A 524 -15.82 -17.21 4.39
CA SER A 524 -17.14 -17.79 4.55
C SER A 524 -17.82 -17.15 5.75
N VAL A 525 -19.07 -16.74 5.59
CA VAL A 525 -19.88 -16.16 6.67
C VAL A 525 -20.02 -17.14 7.83
N ASP A 526 -20.24 -18.42 7.54
CA ASP A 526 -20.39 -19.46 8.57
C ASP A 526 -19.07 -19.70 9.32
N LEU A 527 -17.94 -19.72 8.60
CA LEU A 527 -16.63 -19.82 9.24
C LEU A 527 -16.31 -18.58 10.08
N HIS A 528 -16.66 -17.38 9.60
CA HIS A 528 -16.48 -16.16 10.37
C HIS A 528 -17.29 -16.16 11.67
N ARG A 529 -18.55 -16.60 11.64
CA ARG A 529 -19.38 -16.75 12.84
C ARG A 529 -18.78 -17.74 13.84
N ALA A 530 -18.21 -18.84 13.35
CA ALA A 530 -17.50 -19.81 14.19
C ALA A 530 -16.14 -19.31 14.70
N ARG A 531 -15.58 -18.28 14.06
CA ARG A 531 -14.28 -17.67 14.41
C ARG A 531 -14.36 -16.83 15.66
N VAL A 532 -15.39 -15.99 15.76
CA VAL A 532 -15.50 -14.93 16.76
C VAL A 532 -16.34 -15.43 17.93
N LEU A 533 -15.70 -15.61 19.08
CA LEU A 533 -16.31 -16.12 20.30
C LEU A 533 -16.37 -15.02 21.36
N PRO A 534 -17.58 -14.52 21.69
CA PRO A 534 -17.77 -13.61 22.81
C PRO A 534 -17.34 -14.25 24.14
N PRO A 535 -16.93 -13.43 25.13
CA PRO A 535 -16.60 -13.92 26.46
C PRO A 535 -17.69 -14.81 27.06
N GLY A 536 -17.28 -15.94 27.63
CA GLY A 536 -18.18 -16.85 28.37
C GLY A 536 -19.01 -17.82 27.53
N ARG A 537 -19.00 -17.71 26.19
CA ARG A 537 -19.74 -18.66 25.32
C ARG A 537 -19.06 -20.04 25.31
N GLU A 538 -17.88 -20.13 24.70
CA GLU A 538 -17.01 -21.32 24.76
C GLU A 538 -15.74 -21.04 25.58
N TRP A 539 -15.28 -19.78 25.56
CA TRP A 539 -14.03 -19.35 26.17
C TRP A 539 -14.20 -18.02 26.87
N TRP A 540 -13.54 -17.88 28.01
CA TRP A 540 -13.11 -16.59 28.56
C TRP A 540 -11.71 -16.30 28.03
N TYR A 541 -11.52 -15.15 27.41
CA TYR A 541 -10.20 -14.72 26.92
C TYR A 541 -9.79 -13.44 27.62
N ALA A 542 -8.67 -13.48 28.33
CA ALA A 542 -8.11 -12.32 29.00
C ALA A 542 -6.67 -12.02 28.57
N CYS A 543 -6.35 -10.74 28.46
CA CYS A 543 -4.97 -10.25 28.37
C CYS A 543 -4.52 -9.79 29.75
N LEU A 544 -3.49 -10.44 30.30
CA LEU A 544 -2.92 -10.15 31.62
C LEU A 544 -1.59 -9.40 31.44
N TYR A 545 -1.60 -8.07 31.60
CA TYR A 545 -0.46 -7.20 31.33
C TYR A 545 0.50 -7.15 32.52
N GLY A 546 1.79 -7.36 32.28
CA GLY A 546 2.81 -7.38 33.33
C GLY A 546 4.21 -7.53 32.77
N SER A 547 5.23 -7.47 33.64
CA SER A 547 6.61 -7.65 33.21
C SER A 547 6.85 -9.08 32.71
N ARG A 548 7.87 -9.26 31.88
CA ARG A 548 8.19 -10.59 31.32
C ARG A 548 8.59 -11.58 32.42
N GLU A 549 9.21 -11.08 33.48
CA GLU A 549 9.66 -11.83 34.65
C GLU A 549 8.49 -12.32 35.51
N SER A 550 7.38 -11.59 35.57
CA SER A 550 6.21 -11.98 36.37
C SER A 550 5.39 -13.10 35.72
N GLN A 551 5.50 -13.28 34.40
CA GLN A 551 4.68 -14.22 33.63
C GLN A 551 4.78 -15.66 34.14
N ASN A 552 5.99 -16.16 34.42
CA ASN A 552 6.17 -17.55 34.90
C ASN A 552 5.50 -17.76 36.27
N SER A 553 5.53 -16.72 37.11
CA SER A 553 4.87 -16.73 38.41
C SER A 553 3.35 -16.75 38.29
N VAL A 554 2.79 -16.04 37.29
CA VAL A 554 1.35 -16.09 36.96
C VAL A 554 0.96 -17.50 36.48
N LEU A 555 1.72 -18.09 35.55
CA LEU A 555 1.44 -19.43 35.02
C LEU A 555 1.46 -20.50 36.13
N ALA A 556 2.45 -20.44 37.03
CA ALA A 556 2.52 -21.33 38.19
C ALA A 556 1.29 -21.20 39.10
N ARG A 557 0.71 -20.00 39.24
CA ARG A 557 -0.53 -19.82 40.01
C ARG A 557 -1.75 -20.40 39.28
N LEU A 558 -1.83 -20.20 37.97
CA LEU A 558 -2.94 -20.69 37.15
C LEU A 558 -3.02 -22.22 37.16
N VAL A 559 -1.90 -22.92 37.02
CA VAL A 559 -1.89 -24.40 37.02
C VAL A 559 -2.33 -25.02 38.35
N HIS A 560 -2.19 -24.29 39.48
CA HIS A 560 -2.70 -24.73 40.78
C HIS A 560 -4.20 -24.49 40.96
N ARG A 561 -4.79 -23.53 40.22
CA ARG A 561 -6.20 -23.16 40.33
C ARG A 561 -7.06 -23.81 39.26
N LEU A 562 -6.47 -24.18 38.13
CA LEU A 562 -7.16 -24.63 36.94
C LEU A 562 -6.79 -26.07 36.59
N PRO A 563 -7.76 -26.92 36.22
CA PRO A 563 -7.46 -28.28 35.79
C PRO A 563 -6.69 -28.29 34.48
N ASN A 564 -5.81 -29.28 34.30
CA ASN A 564 -5.12 -29.49 33.04
C ASN A 564 -6.13 -29.75 31.90
N GLY A 565 -5.89 -29.24 30.71
CA GLY A 565 -6.83 -29.35 29.58
C GLY A 565 -7.97 -28.32 29.55
N SER A 566 -8.07 -27.42 30.54
CA SER A 566 -9.14 -26.40 30.62
C SER A 566 -8.72 -25.00 30.19
N TRP A 567 -7.42 -24.76 30.00
CA TRP A 567 -6.91 -23.43 29.68
C TRP A 567 -5.61 -23.49 28.91
N PHE A 568 -5.33 -22.45 28.14
CA PHE A 568 -4.03 -22.26 27.51
C PHE A 568 -3.56 -20.81 27.54
N HIS A 569 -2.24 -20.62 27.47
CA HIS A 569 -1.62 -19.30 27.36
C HIS A 569 -0.94 -19.10 26.02
N VAL A 570 -0.74 -17.82 25.69
CA VAL A 570 0.17 -17.33 24.66
C VAL A 570 0.91 -16.13 25.25
N ARG A 571 2.23 -16.06 25.07
CA ARG A 571 3.02 -14.88 25.44
C ARG A 571 2.99 -13.89 24.28
N TYR A 572 2.65 -12.64 24.57
CA TYR A 572 2.47 -11.62 23.55
C TYR A 572 3.07 -10.28 23.97
N HIS A 573 3.29 -9.40 23.00
CA HIS A 573 3.76 -8.04 23.18
C HIS A 573 3.05 -7.15 22.17
N ASP A 574 2.40 -6.09 22.64
CA ASP A 574 1.79 -5.06 21.82
C ASP A 574 2.30 -3.67 22.24
N THR A 575 1.66 -2.60 21.77
CA THR A 575 2.04 -1.22 22.10
C THR A 575 1.85 -0.85 23.58
N VAL A 576 1.01 -1.58 24.32
CA VAL A 576 0.81 -1.42 25.76
C VAL A 576 1.92 -2.15 26.53
N GLY A 577 2.36 -3.29 26.00
CA GLY A 577 3.57 -3.97 26.44
C GLY A 577 3.41 -5.50 26.50
N HIS A 578 4.28 -6.13 27.29
CA HIS A 578 4.25 -7.58 27.49
C HIS A 578 3.01 -8.02 28.26
N HIS A 579 2.40 -9.12 27.81
CA HIS A 579 1.24 -9.70 28.47
C HIS A 579 1.09 -11.20 28.19
N LEU A 580 0.31 -11.88 29.04
CA LEU A 580 -0.18 -13.24 28.78
C LEU A 580 -1.61 -13.18 28.23
N ARG A 581 -1.83 -13.82 27.09
CA ARG A 581 -3.16 -14.08 26.55
C ARG A 581 -3.65 -15.42 27.09
N ILE A 582 -4.52 -15.38 28.09
CA ILE A 582 -5.06 -16.56 28.77
C ILE A 582 -6.45 -16.85 28.22
N ARG A 583 -6.68 -18.10 27.78
CA ARG A 583 -7.99 -18.58 27.37
C ARG A 583 -8.41 -19.70 28.30
N LEU A 584 -9.58 -19.54 28.93
CA LEU A 584 -10.18 -20.46 29.89
C LEU A 584 -11.47 -21.00 29.30
N ARG A 585 -11.68 -22.30 29.33
CA ARG A 585 -12.92 -22.90 28.85
C ARG A 585 -14.10 -22.56 29.75
N SER A 586 -15.23 -22.15 29.18
CA SER A 586 -16.41 -21.68 29.92
C SER A 586 -17.13 -22.78 30.73
N ASP A 587 -16.95 -24.06 30.37
CA ASP A 587 -17.49 -25.19 31.14
C ASP A 587 -16.75 -25.45 32.45
N PHE A 588 -15.57 -24.84 32.65
CA PHE A 588 -14.79 -24.99 33.88
C PHE A 588 -14.90 -23.79 34.83
N LEU A 589 -15.27 -22.62 34.32
CA LEU A 589 -15.41 -21.38 35.10
C LEU A 589 -16.59 -20.56 34.59
N ASN A 590 -17.50 -20.22 35.49
CA ASN A 590 -18.51 -19.20 35.22
C ASN A 590 -17.88 -17.79 35.26
N GLU A 591 -18.66 -16.78 34.91
CA GLU A 591 -18.24 -15.37 34.85
C GLU A 591 -17.66 -14.85 36.17
N ALA A 592 -18.31 -15.18 37.29
CA ALA A 592 -17.90 -14.73 38.61
C ALA A 592 -16.54 -15.32 39.01
N ASP A 593 -16.33 -16.61 38.75
CA ASP A 593 -15.08 -17.29 39.09
C ASP A 593 -13.92 -16.82 38.20
N ALA A 594 -14.16 -16.63 36.90
CA ALA A 594 -13.15 -16.10 35.98
C ALA A 594 -12.73 -14.67 36.36
N THR A 595 -13.69 -13.81 36.68
CA THR A 595 -13.44 -12.43 37.10
C THR A 595 -12.69 -12.40 38.44
N THR A 596 -13.07 -13.26 39.38
CA THR A 596 -12.39 -13.39 40.67
C THR A 596 -10.93 -13.80 40.48
N LEU A 597 -10.65 -14.79 39.63
CA LEU A 597 -9.28 -15.23 39.34
C LEU A 597 -8.39 -14.11 38.80
N PHE A 598 -8.89 -13.29 37.86
CA PHE A 598 -8.12 -12.18 37.30
C PHE A 598 -7.93 -11.04 38.30
N THR A 599 -8.96 -10.75 39.09
CA THR A 599 -8.90 -9.76 40.16
C THR A 599 -7.88 -10.17 41.23
N GLU A 600 -7.87 -11.44 41.65
CA GLU A 600 -6.88 -11.97 42.59
C GLU A 600 -5.44 -11.77 42.10
N LEU A 601 -5.18 -11.97 40.80
CA LEU A 601 -3.85 -11.76 40.22
C LEU A 601 -3.44 -10.28 40.21
N PHE A 602 -4.40 -9.39 39.97
CA PHE A 602 -4.21 -7.95 40.02
C PHE A 602 -3.96 -7.45 41.45
N ASP A 603 -4.79 -7.85 42.41
CA ASP A 603 -4.67 -7.46 43.82
C ASP A 603 -3.35 -7.94 44.44
N GLN A 604 -2.83 -9.08 43.97
CA GLN A 604 -1.50 -9.61 44.33
C GLN A 604 -0.33 -8.90 43.63
N GLN A 605 -0.60 -7.87 42.82
CA GLN A 605 0.39 -7.11 42.04
C GLN A 605 1.26 -7.97 41.10
N ARG A 606 0.72 -9.10 40.64
CA ARG A 606 1.39 -9.98 39.66
C ARG A 606 1.21 -9.48 38.22
N VAL A 607 0.12 -8.76 38.01
CA VAL A 607 -0.24 -8.09 36.77
C VAL A 607 -0.54 -6.62 37.08
N SER A 608 -0.19 -5.75 36.15
CA SER A 608 -0.41 -4.30 36.23
C SER A 608 -1.83 -3.88 35.82
N HIS A 609 -2.48 -4.67 34.97
CA HIS A 609 -3.85 -4.52 34.51
C HIS A 609 -4.27 -5.81 33.77
N TYR A 610 -5.57 -6.03 33.61
CA TYR A 610 -6.10 -7.08 32.73
C TYR A 610 -7.33 -6.61 31.95
N SER A 611 -7.51 -7.17 30.75
CA SER A 611 -8.72 -6.97 29.95
C SER A 611 -9.37 -8.31 29.60
N ILE A 612 -10.70 -8.34 29.47
CA ILE A 612 -11.46 -9.48 28.95
C ILE A 612 -11.86 -9.14 27.51
N ASN A 613 -11.55 -10.02 26.56
CA ASN A 613 -11.64 -9.77 25.13
C ASN A 613 -12.42 -10.86 24.41
N THR A 614 -12.86 -10.56 23.19
CA THR A 614 -13.43 -11.55 22.26
C THR A 614 -12.33 -12.45 21.71
N TYR A 615 -12.52 -13.77 21.79
CA TYR A 615 -11.56 -14.72 21.22
C TYR A 615 -11.83 -14.93 19.74
N ARG A 616 -10.82 -14.69 18.91
CA ARG A 616 -10.86 -14.98 17.46
C ARG A 616 -9.98 -16.18 17.15
N ARG A 617 -10.59 -17.23 16.59
CA ARG A 617 -9.92 -18.46 16.17
C ARG A 617 -9.10 -18.25 14.89
N GLU A 618 -7.96 -18.91 14.79
CA GLU A 618 -7.12 -18.93 13.57
C GLU A 618 -7.48 -20.18 12.74
N ILE A 619 -8.74 -20.26 12.30
CA ILE A 619 -9.34 -21.47 11.69
C ILE A 619 -8.48 -22.02 10.54
N GLU A 620 -8.10 -21.17 9.61
CA GLU A 620 -7.33 -21.52 8.42
C GLU A 620 -5.90 -21.93 8.79
N ARG A 621 -5.27 -21.24 9.75
CA ARG A 621 -3.89 -21.57 10.16
C ARG A 621 -3.74 -23.01 10.65
N TYR A 622 -4.80 -23.54 11.27
CA TYR A 622 -4.79 -24.87 11.87
C TYR A 622 -5.62 -25.90 11.10
N GLY A 623 -5.94 -25.67 9.82
CA GLY A 623 -6.54 -26.71 8.99
C GLY A 623 -8.07 -26.82 9.06
N GLY A 624 -8.77 -25.72 9.39
CA GLY A 624 -10.23 -25.69 9.47
C GLY A 624 -10.76 -25.89 10.88
N LEU A 625 -12.10 -25.98 11.02
CA LEU A 625 -12.77 -26.02 12.33
C LEU A 625 -12.38 -27.23 13.20
N ASN A 626 -12.20 -28.39 12.59
CA ASN A 626 -11.75 -29.58 13.32
C ASN A 626 -10.29 -29.43 13.77
N GLY A 627 -9.46 -28.83 12.93
CA GLY A 627 -8.05 -28.63 13.21
C GLY A 627 -7.77 -27.60 14.29
N ILE A 628 -8.45 -26.45 14.28
CA ILE A 628 -8.32 -25.48 15.38
C ILE A 628 -8.83 -26.06 16.71
N ARG A 629 -9.88 -26.88 16.71
CA ARG A 629 -10.37 -27.55 17.95
C ARG A 629 -9.36 -28.57 18.49
N ALA A 630 -8.74 -29.35 17.61
CA ALA A 630 -7.67 -30.27 17.99
C ALA A 630 -6.44 -29.51 18.53
N ALA A 631 -6.06 -28.40 17.87
CA ALA A 631 -4.98 -27.54 18.31
C ALA A 631 -5.28 -26.89 19.68
N GLU A 632 -6.49 -26.34 19.89
CA GLU A 632 -6.93 -25.78 21.17
C GLU A 632 -6.85 -26.80 22.31
N SER A 633 -7.24 -28.06 22.05
CA SER A 633 -7.08 -29.16 23.01
C SER A 633 -5.60 -29.38 23.35
N LEU A 634 -4.75 -29.53 22.33
CA LEU A 634 -3.30 -29.70 22.51
C LEU A 634 -2.69 -28.54 23.30
N PHE A 635 -3.04 -27.30 22.96
CA PHE A 635 -2.57 -26.09 23.62
C PHE A 635 -2.89 -26.07 25.11
N CYS A 636 -4.03 -26.63 25.51
CA CYS A 636 -4.38 -26.69 26.92
C CYS A 636 -3.48 -27.65 27.70
N PHE A 637 -3.21 -28.83 27.13
CA PHE A 637 -2.30 -29.79 27.74
C PHE A 637 -0.85 -29.30 27.76
N GLU A 638 -0.40 -28.62 26.69
CA GLU A 638 0.92 -27.97 26.66
C GLU A 638 1.07 -26.92 27.76
N SER A 639 0.07 -26.04 27.89
CA SER A 639 0.11 -24.94 28.86
C SER A 639 0.13 -25.48 30.29
N GLY A 640 -0.70 -26.47 30.60
CA GLY A 640 -0.67 -27.14 31.90
C GLY A 640 0.64 -27.88 32.16
N PHE A 641 1.17 -28.62 31.18
CA PHE A 641 2.45 -29.34 31.29
C PHE A 641 3.61 -28.41 31.62
N LEU A 642 3.72 -27.30 30.89
CA LEU A 642 4.81 -26.34 31.03
C LEU A 642 4.66 -25.50 32.29
N ALA A 643 3.44 -25.05 32.61
CA ALA A 643 3.17 -24.26 33.81
C ALA A 643 3.41 -25.06 35.11
N SER A 644 3.19 -26.38 35.11
CA SER A 644 3.49 -27.24 36.26
C SER A 644 4.98 -27.50 36.47
N ARG A 645 5.83 -27.04 35.54
CA ARG A 645 7.29 -27.23 35.54
C ARG A 645 7.98 -25.91 35.25
N SER A 646 7.76 -24.94 36.14
CA SER A 646 8.29 -23.58 36.01
C SER A 646 9.81 -23.52 35.80
N GLU A 647 10.55 -24.54 36.24
CA GLU A 647 11.98 -24.70 36.03
C GLU A 647 12.38 -24.90 34.55
N LEU A 648 11.44 -25.27 33.68
CA LEU A 648 11.64 -25.40 32.24
C LEU A 648 11.32 -24.11 31.48
N LEU A 649 10.52 -23.22 32.10
CA LEU A 649 10.09 -21.99 31.44
C LEU A 649 11.26 -21.01 31.36
N LEU A 650 11.59 -20.61 30.15
CA LEU A 650 12.64 -19.63 29.91
C LEU A 650 12.11 -18.24 30.25
N THR A 651 12.92 -17.48 30.99
CA THR A 651 12.73 -16.04 31.16
C THR A 651 13.81 -15.40 30.29
N PRO A 652 13.48 -14.84 29.13
CA PRO A 652 14.54 -14.46 28.20
C PRO A 652 15.27 -13.24 28.73
N ALA A 653 16.59 -13.21 28.53
CA ALA A 653 17.48 -12.26 29.16
C ALA A 653 17.07 -10.82 28.85
N GLY A 654 16.62 -10.10 29.89
CA GLY A 654 16.53 -8.64 29.88
C GLY A 654 17.93 -8.05 29.91
N GLY A 655 18.58 -7.95 28.75
CA GLY A 655 19.86 -7.27 28.57
C GLY A 655 21.11 -8.10 28.90
N GLN A 656 22.07 -8.07 27.98
CA GLN A 656 23.48 -8.47 28.12
C GLN A 656 23.85 -9.96 28.37
N GLU A 657 23.03 -10.95 27.99
CA GLU A 657 23.66 -12.24 27.66
C GLU A 657 24.48 -12.09 26.38
N LYS A 658 25.77 -12.45 26.43
CA LYS A 658 26.65 -12.42 25.26
C LYS A 658 26.02 -13.26 24.16
N PHE A 659 25.76 -12.62 23.03
CA PHE A 659 25.12 -13.12 21.80
C PHE A 659 25.73 -14.44 21.25
N ASP A 660 26.89 -14.85 21.74
CA ASP A 660 27.75 -15.86 21.14
C ASP A 660 27.57 -17.29 21.70
N GLU A 661 26.82 -17.49 22.78
CA GLU A 661 26.77 -18.81 23.45
C GLU A 661 25.33 -19.35 23.65
N LEU A 662 25.11 -20.59 23.23
CA LEU A 662 23.92 -21.38 23.55
C LEU A 662 24.09 -22.00 24.94
N SER A 663 23.11 -21.78 25.82
CA SER A 663 23.15 -22.30 27.20
C SER A 663 22.58 -23.72 27.31
N ALA A 664 22.78 -24.37 28.46
CA ALA A 664 22.14 -25.66 28.78
C ALA A 664 20.60 -25.60 28.67
N ALA A 665 20.00 -24.44 28.94
CA ALA A 665 18.56 -24.24 28.81
C ALA A 665 18.08 -24.29 27.34
N HIS A 666 18.90 -23.80 26.40
CA HIS A 666 18.63 -23.95 24.97
C HIS A 666 18.76 -25.41 24.51
N ARG A 667 19.70 -26.17 25.11
CA ARG A 667 19.86 -27.60 24.85
C ARG A 667 18.65 -28.41 25.33
N ASP A 668 18.15 -28.10 26.52
CA ASP A 668 16.93 -28.72 27.08
C ASP A 668 15.69 -28.36 26.25
N ALA A 669 15.56 -27.09 25.83
CA ALA A 669 14.51 -26.66 24.92
C ALA A 669 14.53 -27.42 23.59
N ALA A 670 15.72 -27.66 23.02
CA ALA A 670 15.86 -28.44 21.79
C ALA A 670 15.39 -29.88 21.95
N GLU A 671 15.66 -30.54 23.09
CA GLU A 671 15.14 -31.89 23.34
C GLU A 671 13.64 -31.90 23.61
N LEU A 672 13.10 -30.90 24.29
CA LEU A 672 11.65 -30.79 24.50
C LEU A 672 10.92 -30.62 23.17
N ILE A 673 11.41 -29.73 22.30
CA ILE A 673 10.85 -29.54 20.95
C ILE A 673 11.01 -30.82 20.12
N LYS A 674 12.12 -31.54 20.25
CA LYS A 674 12.29 -32.84 19.61
C LYS A 674 11.22 -33.84 20.06
N ALA A 675 10.99 -34.01 21.37
CA ALA A 675 9.93 -34.90 21.84
C ALA A 675 8.54 -34.44 21.40
N TYR A 676 8.28 -33.14 21.42
CA TYR A 676 7.05 -32.57 20.89
C TYR A 676 6.85 -32.90 19.41
N LEU A 677 7.88 -32.78 18.58
CA LEU A 677 7.84 -33.16 17.17
C LEU A 677 7.49 -34.64 16.98
N HIS A 678 7.96 -35.54 17.86
CA HIS A 678 7.58 -36.96 17.82
C HIS A 678 6.12 -37.22 18.25
N VAL A 679 5.48 -36.25 18.90
CA VAL A 679 4.06 -36.32 19.26
C VAL A 679 3.16 -35.90 18.08
N ILE A 680 3.62 -34.97 17.23
CA ILE A 680 2.82 -34.38 16.15
C ILE A 680 3.22 -34.84 14.73
N CYS A 681 4.32 -35.57 14.61
CA CYS A 681 4.81 -36.18 13.37
C CYS A 681 4.84 -37.70 13.50
N ASP A 682 4.47 -38.40 12.43
CA ASP A 682 4.40 -39.87 12.40
C ASP A 682 5.78 -40.51 12.19
N ASN A 683 6.72 -39.80 11.57
CA ASN A 683 8.04 -40.32 11.21
C ASN A 683 9.11 -39.24 11.11
N SER A 684 10.38 -39.67 10.98
CA SER A 684 11.54 -38.78 10.91
C SER A 684 11.59 -37.89 9.65
N VAL A 685 10.92 -38.28 8.55
CA VAL A 685 10.88 -37.48 7.32
C VAL A 685 10.04 -36.24 7.56
N GLU A 686 8.85 -36.38 8.14
CA GLU A 686 8.00 -35.24 8.48
C GLU A 686 8.69 -34.28 9.48
N VAL A 687 9.44 -34.82 10.45
CA VAL A 687 10.26 -34.01 11.37
C VAL A 687 11.29 -33.17 10.60
N ALA A 688 11.98 -33.77 9.62
CA ALA A 688 12.97 -33.07 8.81
C ALA A 688 12.32 -31.98 7.94
N GLU A 689 11.17 -32.27 7.31
CA GLU A 689 10.42 -31.30 6.49
C GLU A 689 9.98 -30.07 7.31
N VAL A 690 9.48 -30.27 8.53
CA VAL A 690 9.07 -29.18 9.43
C VAL A 690 10.27 -28.32 9.84
N LEU A 691 11.39 -28.95 10.20
CA LEU A 691 12.61 -28.23 10.58
C LEU A 691 13.22 -27.47 9.42
N GLU A 692 13.25 -28.05 8.22
CA GLU A 692 13.73 -27.41 7.01
C GLU A 692 12.87 -26.18 6.67
N TYR A 693 11.54 -26.35 6.67
CA TYR A 693 10.61 -25.26 6.40
C TYR A 693 10.75 -24.12 7.41
N ALA A 694 10.78 -24.44 8.72
CA ALA A 694 10.94 -23.43 9.77
C ALA A 694 12.30 -22.71 9.70
N CYS A 695 13.39 -23.45 9.51
CA CYS A 695 14.73 -22.85 9.41
C CYS A 695 14.90 -22.02 8.14
N ALA A 696 14.27 -22.40 7.02
CA ALA A 696 14.28 -21.60 5.80
C ALA A 696 13.62 -20.24 6.01
N GLY A 697 12.42 -20.21 6.62
CA GLY A 697 11.72 -18.96 6.94
C GLY A 697 12.52 -18.06 7.88
N TYR A 698 13.12 -18.62 8.94
CA TYR A 698 13.95 -17.82 9.84
C TYR A 698 15.26 -17.35 9.24
N ARG A 699 15.88 -18.11 8.33
CA ARG A 699 17.09 -17.64 7.61
C ARG A 699 16.77 -16.41 6.75
N GLU A 700 15.58 -16.36 6.18
CA GLU A 700 15.12 -15.20 5.43
C GLU A 700 14.92 -13.98 6.34
N GLU A 701 14.31 -14.18 7.51
CA GLU A 701 14.09 -13.13 8.52
C GLU A 701 15.41 -12.64 9.18
N PHE A 702 16.37 -13.54 9.44
CA PHE A 702 17.59 -13.27 10.22
C PHE A 702 18.89 -13.49 9.43
N ARG A 703 18.95 -13.10 8.15
CA ARG A 703 20.11 -13.31 7.24
C ARG A 703 21.46 -12.91 7.83
N ASN A 704 21.50 -11.91 8.71
CA ASN A 704 22.74 -11.35 9.27
C ASN A 704 23.35 -12.15 10.45
N VAL A 705 22.66 -13.18 10.97
CA VAL A 705 23.06 -13.88 12.21
C VAL A 705 23.58 -15.31 11.95
N ASP A 706 23.41 -15.85 10.74
CA ASP A 706 23.66 -17.26 10.42
C ASP A 706 25.14 -17.68 10.65
N THR A 707 26.11 -16.79 10.40
CA THR A 707 27.54 -17.09 10.59
C THR A 707 27.91 -17.24 12.08
N VAL A 708 27.36 -16.39 12.94
CA VAL A 708 27.57 -16.45 14.40
C VAL A 708 26.87 -17.68 14.96
N LEU A 709 25.65 -17.95 14.49
CA LEU A 709 24.86 -19.09 14.91
C LEU A 709 25.60 -20.40 14.67
N ARG A 710 26.09 -20.65 13.45
CA ARG A 710 26.85 -21.86 13.09
C ARG A 710 28.07 -22.10 13.99
N ARG A 711 28.74 -21.04 14.46
CA ARG A 711 29.89 -21.16 15.38
C ARG A 711 29.43 -21.61 16.77
N SER A 712 28.38 -20.99 17.31
CA SER A 712 27.81 -21.31 18.63
C SER A 712 27.21 -22.72 18.71
N THR A 713 26.65 -23.24 17.61
CA THR A 713 26.00 -24.57 17.58
C THR A 713 27.00 -25.72 17.75
N ARG A 714 28.25 -25.57 17.30
CA ARG A 714 29.26 -26.64 17.33
C ARG A 714 29.58 -27.13 18.75
N SER A 715 29.67 -26.21 19.72
CA SER A 715 29.87 -26.56 21.13
C SER A 715 28.59 -27.12 21.76
N ALA A 716 27.44 -26.54 21.42
CA ALA A 716 26.14 -26.91 21.99
C ALA A 716 25.65 -28.30 21.57
N VAL A 717 25.98 -28.78 20.37
CA VAL A 717 25.66 -30.17 19.93
C VAL A 717 26.28 -31.22 20.86
N ARG A 718 27.40 -30.90 21.53
CA ARG A 718 28.09 -31.79 22.47
C ARG A 718 27.64 -31.63 23.92
N MET A 719 26.74 -30.70 24.21
CA MET A 719 26.21 -30.51 25.57
C MET A 719 25.22 -31.62 25.93
N ASN A 720 25.34 -32.11 27.17
CA ASN A 720 24.38 -33.04 27.74
C ASN A 720 23.09 -32.30 28.12
N VAL A 721 21.97 -33.01 27.96
CA VAL A 721 20.65 -32.61 28.46
C VAL A 721 20.69 -32.65 29.98
N SER A 722 20.08 -31.67 30.65
CA SER A 722 20.01 -31.69 32.11
C SER A 722 19.13 -32.84 32.60
N ALA A 723 19.33 -33.28 33.85
CA ALA A 723 18.46 -34.29 34.47
C ALA A 723 17.00 -33.82 34.61
N GLY A 724 16.77 -32.49 34.67
CA GLY A 724 15.43 -31.89 34.62
C GLY A 724 14.84 -32.01 33.23
N GLY A 725 15.59 -31.58 32.21
CA GLY A 725 15.21 -31.67 30.80
C GLY A 725 14.88 -33.10 30.36
N SER A 726 15.73 -34.08 30.71
CA SER A 726 15.48 -35.49 30.37
C SER A 726 14.18 -36.02 30.97
N ARG A 727 13.92 -35.78 32.27
CA ARG A 727 12.67 -36.21 32.93
C ARG A 727 11.45 -35.53 32.34
N ALA A 728 11.58 -34.26 31.96
CA ALA A 728 10.51 -33.52 31.32
C ALA A 728 10.19 -34.07 29.93
N THR A 729 11.20 -34.37 29.12
CA THR A 729 11.07 -34.98 27.80
C THR A 729 10.29 -36.29 27.84
N ASP A 730 10.63 -37.19 28.78
CA ASP A 730 9.91 -38.47 28.94
C ASP A 730 8.44 -38.24 29.37
N ALA A 731 8.21 -37.31 30.29
CA ALA A 731 6.87 -36.98 30.76
C ALA A 731 6.01 -36.31 29.67
N LEU A 732 6.61 -35.48 28.82
CA LEU A 732 5.94 -34.77 27.73
C LEU A 732 5.33 -35.76 26.74
N ALA A 733 6.13 -36.73 26.29
CA ALA A 733 5.68 -37.76 25.35
C ALA A 733 4.46 -38.52 25.89
N GLY A 734 4.45 -38.85 27.18
CA GLY A 734 3.32 -39.53 27.81
C GLY A 734 2.07 -38.65 27.94
N GLN A 735 2.22 -37.42 28.44
CA GLN A 735 1.08 -36.52 28.70
C GLN A 735 0.44 -35.96 27.42
N LEU A 736 1.22 -35.77 26.36
CA LEU A 736 0.72 -35.26 25.09
C LEU A 736 0.38 -36.36 24.07
N ALA A 737 0.58 -37.65 24.38
CA ALA A 737 0.34 -38.73 23.43
C ALA A 737 -1.10 -38.76 22.91
N GLU A 738 -2.10 -38.58 23.77
CA GLU A 738 -3.50 -38.60 23.38
C GLU A 738 -3.94 -37.36 22.57
N PRO A 739 -3.73 -36.12 23.05
CA PRO A 739 -4.05 -34.94 22.24
C PRO A 739 -3.22 -34.87 20.95
N GLY A 740 -1.97 -35.35 20.97
CA GLY A 740 -1.12 -35.50 19.79
C GLY A 740 -1.69 -36.43 18.73
N ARG A 741 -2.23 -37.59 19.13
CA ARG A 741 -2.95 -38.49 18.19
C ARG A 741 -4.17 -37.81 17.57
N GLY A 742 -4.89 -36.98 18.32
CA GLY A 742 -6.00 -36.19 17.80
C GLY A 742 -5.55 -35.24 16.67
N VAL A 743 -4.41 -34.58 16.86
CA VAL A 743 -3.79 -33.70 15.85
C VAL A 743 -3.28 -34.49 14.66
N ALA A 744 -2.59 -35.61 14.87
CA ALA A 744 -2.12 -36.48 13.78
C ALA A 744 -3.27 -37.00 12.92
N LYS A 745 -4.36 -37.46 13.55
CA LYS A 745 -5.58 -37.89 12.84
C LYS A 745 -6.18 -36.76 12.00
N MET A 746 -6.28 -35.56 12.59
CA MET A 746 -6.78 -34.39 11.87
C MET A 746 -5.88 -34.02 10.69
N LEU A 747 -4.55 -34.00 10.88
CA LEU A 747 -3.59 -33.71 9.81
C LEU A 747 -3.66 -34.74 8.68
N ALA A 748 -3.98 -36.00 8.97
CA ALA A 748 -4.16 -37.03 7.96
C ALA A 748 -5.37 -36.77 7.04
N GLU A 749 -6.38 -36.02 7.52
CA GLU A 749 -7.57 -35.65 6.75
C GLU A 749 -7.33 -34.40 5.88
N ILE A 750 -6.22 -33.68 6.06
CA ILE A 750 -5.91 -32.44 5.34
C ILE A 750 -5.15 -32.74 4.04
N PRO A 751 -5.64 -32.28 2.88
CA PRO A 751 -4.94 -32.44 1.61
C PRO A 751 -3.71 -31.51 1.53
N GLY A 752 -2.66 -31.98 0.85
CA GLY A 752 -1.44 -31.20 0.57
C GLY A 752 -0.35 -31.35 1.63
N VAL A 753 0.80 -31.91 1.24
CA VAL A 753 1.97 -32.09 2.13
C VAL A 753 2.44 -30.74 2.67
N GLY A 754 2.61 -29.73 1.81
CA GLY A 754 3.11 -28.42 2.21
C GLY A 754 2.21 -27.72 3.24
N TYR A 755 0.88 -27.87 3.15
CA TYR A 755 -0.02 -27.27 4.13
C TYR A 755 0.06 -27.96 5.49
N ARG A 756 0.17 -29.29 5.52
CA ARG A 756 0.40 -30.05 6.77
C ARG A 756 1.71 -29.66 7.44
N VAL A 757 2.78 -29.42 6.67
CA VAL A 757 4.06 -28.91 7.17
C VAL A 757 3.90 -27.53 7.82
N ARG A 758 3.14 -26.61 7.19
CA ARG A 758 2.85 -25.28 7.78
C ARG A 758 2.07 -25.35 9.09
N ILE A 759 1.07 -26.23 9.18
CA ILE A 759 0.29 -26.42 10.42
C ILE A 759 1.21 -26.93 11.53
N ARG A 760 2.04 -27.95 11.24
CA ARG A 760 3.02 -28.47 12.21
C ARG A 760 4.04 -27.42 12.64
N GLN A 761 4.55 -26.61 11.71
CA GLN A 761 5.42 -25.48 12.04
C GLN A 761 4.71 -24.47 12.95
N SER A 762 3.43 -24.16 12.71
CA SER A 762 2.64 -23.30 13.59
C SER A 762 2.43 -23.88 14.98
N LEU A 763 2.25 -25.20 15.10
CA LEU A 763 2.18 -25.88 16.39
C LEU A 763 3.52 -25.80 17.15
N VAL A 764 4.64 -26.06 16.48
CA VAL A 764 6.00 -25.93 17.05
C VAL A 764 6.27 -24.49 17.50
N HIS A 765 5.91 -23.50 16.69
CA HIS A 765 6.04 -22.09 17.04
C HIS A 765 5.26 -21.74 18.31
N MET A 766 4.01 -22.20 18.42
CA MET A 766 3.20 -21.94 19.61
C MET A 766 3.72 -22.67 20.85
N PHE A 767 4.27 -23.88 20.71
CA PHE A 767 4.94 -24.60 21.79
C PHE A 767 6.19 -23.85 22.28
N ALA A 768 7.03 -23.36 21.35
CA ALA A 768 8.20 -22.54 21.64
C ALA A 768 7.82 -21.22 22.36
N ASN A 769 6.77 -20.55 21.89
CA ASN A 769 6.21 -19.36 22.53
C ASN A 769 5.78 -19.64 23.99
N ARG A 770 5.08 -20.75 24.24
CA ARG A 770 4.64 -21.12 25.59
C ARG A 770 5.81 -21.42 26.52
N LEU A 771 6.83 -22.09 25.99
CA LEU A 771 8.09 -22.37 26.70
C LEU A 771 8.83 -21.08 27.11
N GLY A 772 8.61 -19.99 26.38
CA GLY A 772 9.18 -18.67 26.66
C GLY A 772 10.24 -18.22 25.66
N LEU A 773 10.44 -18.93 24.55
CA LEU A 773 11.38 -18.52 23.50
C LEU A 773 10.81 -17.29 22.76
N ASP A 774 11.65 -16.29 22.52
CA ASP A 774 11.33 -15.30 21.48
C ASP A 774 11.69 -15.83 20.09
N ARG A 775 11.34 -15.09 19.02
CA ARG A 775 11.58 -15.51 17.63
C ARG A 775 13.05 -15.81 17.35
N ARG A 776 13.98 -15.10 18.00
CA ARG A 776 15.42 -15.31 17.81
C ARG A 776 15.87 -16.58 18.52
N ASP A 777 15.48 -16.78 19.77
CA ASP A 777 15.82 -17.98 20.52
C ASP A 777 15.14 -19.23 19.94
N GLU A 778 13.93 -19.12 19.41
CA GLU A 778 13.26 -20.18 18.67
C GLU A 778 14.09 -20.62 17.46
N TYR A 779 14.54 -19.67 16.63
CA TYR A 779 15.41 -20.00 15.49
C TYR A 779 16.70 -20.70 15.94
N ARG A 780 17.34 -20.19 17.01
CA ARG A 780 18.57 -20.77 17.56
C ARG A 780 18.36 -22.22 18.01
N VAL A 781 17.25 -22.50 18.70
CA VAL A 781 16.91 -23.84 19.21
C VAL A 781 16.56 -24.80 18.07
N LEU A 782 15.77 -24.36 17.08
CA LEU A 782 15.44 -25.19 15.92
C LEU A 782 16.67 -25.51 15.06
N PHE A 783 17.56 -24.54 14.87
CA PHE A 783 18.83 -24.75 14.17
C PHE A 783 19.75 -25.72 14.92
N LEU A 784 19.83 -25.59 16.25
CA LEU A 784 20.56 -26.54 17.11
C LEU A 784 19.98 -27.95 16.97
N LEU A 785 18.65 -28.10 16.99
CA LEU A 785 17.99 -29.37 16.83
C LEU A 785 18.27 -30.02 15.47
N ASP A 786 18.14 -29.28 14.37
CA ASP A 786 18.51 -29.76 13.01
C ASP A 786 19.97 -30.24 12.97
N SER A 787 20.88 -29.46 13.58
CA SER A 787 22.30 -29.83 13.66
C SER A 787 22.56 -31.12 14.46
N ILE A 788 21.85 -31.33 15.58
CA ILE A 788 21.94 -32.55 16.39
C ILE A 788 21.45 -33.76 15.60
N LEU A 789 20.30 -33.64 14.92
CA LEU A 789 19.72 -34.73 14.15
C LEU A 789 20.64 -35.14 12.98
N ARG A 790 21.20 -34.18 12.25
CA ARG A 790 22.19 -34.44 11.19
C ARG A 790 23.44 -35.12 11.74
N ALA A 791 24.00 -34.62 12.85
CA ALA A 791 25.19 -35.21 13.46
C ALA A 791 24.98 -36.68 13.89
N ASN A 792 23.79 -37.02 14.39
CA ASN A 792 23.44 -38.40 14.74
C ASN A 792 23.28 -39.30 13.52
N GLN A 793 22.72 -38.80 12.41
CA GLN A 793 22.64 -39.55 11.15
C GLN A 793 24.02 -39.86 10.57
N TYR A 794 24.97 -38.92 10.63
CA TYR A 794 26.36 -39.13 10.18
C TYR A 794 27.09 -40.18 11.02
N ARG A 795 26.86 -40.24 12.33
CA ARG A 795 27.46 -41.27 13.21
C ARG A 795 26.92 -42.67 12.90
N VAL A 796 25.62 -42.80 12.69
CA VAL A 796 24.99 -44.08 12.34
C VAL A 796 25.43 -44.60 10.96
N THR A 797 25.82 -43.72 10.03
CA THR A 797 26.31 -44.11 8.69
C THR A 797 27.82 -44.35 8.60
N THR A 798 28.59 -44.00 9.65
CA THR A 798 30.04 -44.28 9.72
C THR A 798 30.40 -45.47 10.62
N ASP A 799 29.46 -45.97 11.42
CA ASP A 799 29.56 -47.22 12.21
C ASP A 799 28.97 -48.45 11.49
N VAL A 800 28.57 -48.31 10.22
CA VAL A 800 28.19 -49.40 9.28
C VAL A 800 29.26 -49.49 8.20
#